data_AF-A0A1Y4BFJ7-F1
#
_entry.id   AF-A0A1Y4BFJ7-F1
#
_cell.length_a   1.000
_cell.length_b   1.000
_cell.length_c   1.000
_cell.angle_alpha   90.00
_cell.angle_beta   90.00
_cell.angle_gamma   90.00
#
_symmetry.space_group_name_H-M   'P 1'
#
loop_
_entity.id
_entity.type
_entity.pdbx_description
1 polymer ?
#
loop_
_entity_poly.entity_id
_entity_poly.type
_entity_poly.pdbx_seq_one_letter_code
_entity_poly.pdbx_strand_id
1 'polypeptide(L)'
;MSLRFRALPLGAAALALTGALLVPSAPALATGDVAPVVAVEASARTGEQGWVAEGGSWAYYEGGVRRSGWVVSDAYPEASGSGLQRYWLGADGLLVRDALVEVGDGTWAYARPEGYVVRGSYARDGVVYLADNDGRLLSPGWQVTDVVTGSLERYYVDPETHAARTGFFAVDGRQYFASAQTGLVVRNVGSAAAPLVDNDGVIHASGWVVTDAFGGALDRYWFGADGLIAEGLVEVGDGTWAYARPDGPVVRGKWADPATGAVYLANNDGALEAPGWLVTASYDGAAQRYYVDETTHACRTGLFTYGNRYYGIPGAGYVLRGTMEVDGQTLVADNDGALVPTFETTVATAEGSSARVASTYVDLTPHLFLPAHADLSSLTLSFPSYLGKTMLVSLDGGATYVEVSSGSAVDLSALPAGEDGSVSVLFRYADSTVPHVLTVMVSDSVRALYLVSDDPVNEGRPFVDGSPDHSAKAKGSALLVNPDGTVVYDGELSQIKGRGNSTWGLSKKKPYQIKLEEKCDLLQTGNDDNRNKTWVLLANATDSSRLRNTVAYDLALALGLSTAPECAAVDLYYDGEYRGSYLLSEKAEINDGRVDIHKLEDDNEEANPGVELDELPLAQGTNRYGQTFQYAQGMADPADISGGYLLELDISYYRGERCWFTTTAGAFVVKEPENLSYAQMLYISERMQEAINASDPELAAPGTRASDYIDVDSFAQTYMVNQFSKNIDWHASSAYYYLPAQGDAEKRGLRDVIYAGPVWDFDTAFGIRSETADAAEWRDTAGLLFEDDHRVWFVKCPEVEQAVARIAAERGNALAAALGSADGTSAGIRSVAQMAAELEASEAMDEVLWGYEVFENCIEPYQTYEENVRYLSDWVAARASWLASNGWS
;
A
#
# COMPACT_ATOMS: atom_id res chain seq x y z
N MET A 1 25.56 4.75 3.18
CA MET A 1 26.99 5.15 3.19
C MET A 1 27.07 6.67 3.43
N SER A 2 28.13 7.18 4.05
CA SER A 2 28.13 8.48 4.76
C SER A 2 28.16 9.73 3.88
N LEU A 3 27.38 10.76 4.23
CA LEU A 3 27.91 12.11 4.54
C LEU A 3 26.89 12.96 5.33
N ARG A 4 27.30 13.45 6.50
CA ARG A 4 26.49 14.30 7.40
C ARG A 4 26.70 15.78 7.07
N PHE A 5 25.62 16.55 6.89
CA PHE A 5 25.69 18.01 6.97
C PHE A 5 25.47 18.50 8.41
N ARG A 6 26.30 19.44 8.85
CA ARG A 6 26.14 20.22 10.08
C ARG A 6 25.61 21.61 9.72
N ALA A 7 24.56 22.05 10.40
CA ALA A 7 24.15 23.45 10.41
C ALA A 7 25.14 24.33 11.21
N LEU A 8 25.19 25.63 10.91
CA LEU A 8 25.56 26.79 11.76
C LEU A 8 25.19 28.08 10.95
N PRO A 9 25.11 29.30 11.55
CA PRO A 9 23.98 30.19 11.29
C PRO A 9 24.34 31.59 10.72
N LEU A 10 23.28 32.39 10.52
CA LEU A 10 23.28 33.79 10.09
C LEU A 10 24.21 34.72 10.92
N GLY A 11 24.85 35.67 10.23
CA GLY A 11 25.54 36.81 10.82
C GLY A 11 25.75 37.91 9.78
N ALA A 12 25.36 39.15 10.11
CA ALA A 12 25.43 40.29 9.19
C ALA A 12 26.76 41.06 9.30
N ALA A 13 27.24 41.59 8.17
CA ALA A 13 28.22 42.69 8.14
C ALA A 13 28.16 43.40 6.78
N ALA A 14 28.29 44.74 6.79
CA ALA A 14 28.46 45.56 5.60
C ALA A 14 29.81 46.30 5.67
N LEU A 15 30.48 46.51 4.53
CA LEU A 15 31.48 47.57 4.37
C LEU A 15 31.66 47.96 2.88
N ALA A 16 32.22 49.14 2.65
CA ALA A 16 32.11 49.92 1.42
C ALA A 16 33.31 49.81 0.45
N LEU A 17 33.17 50.43 -0.72
CA LEU A 17 34.26 50.77 -1.64
C LEU A 17 34.01 52.15 -2.29
N THR A 18 35.08 52.84 -2.69
CA THR A 18 35.14 54.30 -2.89
C THR A 18 35.76 54.74 -4.22
N GLY A 19 35.35 55.91 -4.75
CA GLY A 19 36.04 56.68 -5.79
C GLY A 19 35.09 57.17 -6.90
N ALA A 20 34.68 58.44 -7.05
CA ALA A 20 35.38 59.73 -7.13
C ALA A 20 35.85 60.12 -8.56
N LEU A 21 35.26 61.17 -9.14
CA LEU A 21 35.93 62.11 -10.07
C LEU A 21 35.13 63.42 -10.30
N LEU A 22 35.82 64.45 -10.83
CA LEU A 22 35.40 65.85 -10.87
C LEU A 22 34.89 66.32 -12.24
N VAL A 23 34.06 67.37 -12.20
CA VAL A 23 33.87 68.44 -13.23
C VAL A 23 33.42 69.73 -12.47
N PRO A 24 33.31 70.95 -13.04
CA PRO A 24 33.64 71.44 -14.39
C PRO A 24 34.38 72.81 -14.43
N SER A 25 34.49 73.42 -15.62
CA SER A 25 34.84 74.85 -15.79
C SER A 25 34.27 75.45 -17.09
N ALA A 26 33.46 76.51 -17.00
CA ALA A 26 33.38 77.67 -17.94
C ALA A 26 32.13 78.58 -17.64
N PRO A 27 32.24 79.93 -17.66
CA PRO A 27 31.11 80.83 -17.35
C PRO A 27 30.74 81.90 -18.43
N ALA A 28 29.76 82.76 -18.07
CA ALA A 28 29.36 84.08 -18.64
C ALA A 28 28.49 84.06 -19.92
N LEU A 29 27.44 84.88 -20.07
CA LEU A 29 27.29 86.37 -20.01
C LEU A 29 25.79 86.77 -19.75
N ALA A 30 25.33 88.01 -19.46
CA ALA A 30 25.92 89.35 -19.23
C ALA A 30 24.93 90.39 -18.61
N THR A 31 25.47 91.38 -17.88
CA THR A 31 25.07 92.81 -17.70
C THR A 31 23.61 93.28 -17.43
N GLY A 32 23.45 94.17 -16.42
CA GLY A 32 22.44 95.26 -16.43
C GLY A 32 22.06 95.88 -15.06
N ASP A 33 22.44 97.14 -14.81
CA ASP A 33 22.18 97.99 -13.61
C ASP A 33 20.66 98.20 -13.27
N VAL A 34 20.16 98.71 -12.11
CA VAL A 34 20.62 99.75 -11.14
C VAL A 34 20.02 99.54 -9.70
N ALA A 35 20.78 99.98 -8.68
CA ALA A 35 20.57 100.24 -7.22
C ALA A 35 19.21 100.85 -6.71
N PRO A 36 19.03 101.12 -5.36
CA PRO A 36 19.38 100.43 -4.10
C PRO A 36 18.22 100.45 -3.03
N VAL A 37 18.54 100.31 -1.71
CA VAL A 37 17.77 100.57 -0.43
C VAL A 37 17.58 99.29 0.40
N VAL A 38 17.88 99.18 1.71
CA VAL A 38 18.57 100.03 2.72
C VAL A 38 19.26 99.11 3.75
N ALA A 39 20.37 99.54 4.36
CA ALA A 39 21.08 98.77 5.39
C ALA A 39 20.54 99.01 6.81
N VAL A 40 20.63 98.00 7.67
CA VAL A 40 20.50 98.12 9.14
C VAL A 40 21.91 97.97 9.74
N GLU A 41 22.25 98.82 10.70
CA GLU A 41 23.62 98.91 11.25
C GLU A 41 24.03 97.66 12.04
N ALA A 42 25.18 97.08 11.69
CA ALA A 42 25.87 96.09 12.51
C ALA A 42 27.02 96.76 13.28
N SER A 43 27.14 96.45 14.58
CA SER A 43 28.17 97.02 15.45
C SER A 43 29.58 96.52 15.10
N ALA A 44 30.46 97.42 14.68
CA ALA A 44 31.86 97.09 14.42
C ALA A 44 32.60 96.78 15.73
N ARG A 45 33.33 95.64 15.76
CA ARG A 45 34.26 95.29 16.84
C ARG A 45 35.68 95.33 16.32
N THR A 46 36.47 96.28 16.82
CA THR A 46 37.84 96.50 16.39
C THR A 46 38.78 95.40 16.92
N GLY A 47 39.17 94.48 16.04
CA GLY A 47 40.22 93.48 16.30
C GLY A 47 39.82 92.02 16.03
N GLU A 48 38.54 91.74 15.80
CA GLU A 48 38.05 90.37 15.51
C GLU A 48 38.26 89.99 14.03
N GLN A 49 38.81 88.80 13.79
CA GLN A 49 39.10 88.23 12.47
C GLN A 49 38.92 86.70 12.55
N GLY A 50 38.23 86.09 11.58
CA GLY A 50 37.90 84.67 11.59
C GLY A 50 36.62 84.36 12.37
N TRP A 51 36.49 83.11 12.82
CA TRP A 51 35.33 82.61 13.55
C TRP A 51 35.32 83.05 15.02
N VAL A 52 34.20 83.61 15.48
CA VAL A 52 33.97 84.07 16.86
C VAL A 52 32.68 83.46 17.39
N ALA A 53 32.71 82.86 18.59
CA ALA A 53 31.52 82.29 19.22
C ALA A 53 30.63 83.42 19.78
N GLU A 54 29.38 83.48 19.31
CA GLU A 54 28.44 84.56 19.60
C GLU A 54 27.02 84.02 19.84
N GLY A 55 26.38 84.40 20.94
CA GLY A 55 24.95 84.13 21.17
C GLY A 55 24.55 82.64 21.22
N GLY A 56 25.50 81.71 21.39
CA GLY A 56 25.27 80.27 21.31
C GLY A 56 25.44 79.66 19.90
N SER A 57 25.83 80.47 18.91
CA SER A 57 26.29 80.02 17.59
C SER A 57 27.64 80.69 17.27
N TRP A 58 28.02 80.79 15.99
CA TRP A 58 29.28 81.36 15.53
C TRP A 58 29.05 82.44 14.49
N ALA A 59 29.77 83.56 14.60
CA ALA A 59 29.87 84.58 13.57
C ALA A 59 31.25 84.50 12.89
N TYR A 60 31.38 85.04 11.68
CA TYR A 60 32.66 85.23 11.01
C TYR A 60 32.94 86.71 10.80
N TYR A 61 34.15 87.14 11.16
CA TYR A 61 34.61 88.52 11.03
C TYR A 61 35.75 88.63 10.02
N GLU A 62 35.68 89.66 9.19
CA GLU A 62 36.73 89.99 8.22
C GLU A 62 36.99 91.50 8.28
N GLY A 63 38.22 91.89 8.64
CA GLY A 63 38.58 93.29 8.89
C GLY A 63 37.81 93.95 10.05
N GLY A 64 37.35 93.18 11.04
CA GLY A 64 36.48 93.65 12.12
C GLY A 64 35.01 93.87 11.72
N VAL A 65 34.64 93.54 10.48
CA VAL A 65 33.25 93.59 9.99
C VAL A 65 32.65 92.18 10.04
N ARG A 66 31.48 92.07 10.67
CA ARG A 66 30.71 90.82 10.72
C ARG A 66 30.16 90.48 9.33
N ARG A 67 30.40 89.25 8.88
CA ARG A 67 29.91 88.75 7.58
C ARG A 67 28.51 88.16 7.71
N SER A 68 27.75 88.26 6.63
CA SER A 68 26.52 87.51 6.35
C SER A 68 26.67 86.82 4.97
N GLY A 69 25.86 85.79 4.71
CA GLY A 69 25.94 84.97 3.50
C GLY A 69 27.14 84.01 3.47
N TRP A 70 27.68 83.77 2.27
CA TRP A 70 28.75 82.79 2.05
C TRP A 70 30.06 83.11 2.77
N VAL A 71 30.57 82.13 3.51
CA VAL A 71 31.93 82.10 4.07
C VAL A 71 32.63 80.81 3.66
N VAL A 72 33.85 80.91 3.16
CA VAL A 72 34.71 79.76 2.83
C VAL A 72 35.88 79.74 3.79
N SER A 73 36.07 78.63 4.51
CA SER A 73 37.06 78.53 5.59
C SER A 73 37.46 77.08 5.85
N ASP A 74 38.75 76.85 6.13
CA ASP A 74 39.32 75.61 6.66
C ASP A 74 39.58 75.67 8.18
N ALA A 75 39.38 76.85 8.78
CA ALA A 75 39.69 77.17 10.17
C ALA A 75 38.45 77.22 11.09
N TYR A 76 37.36 76.52 10.73
CA TYR A 76 36.15 76.51 11.53
C TYR A 76 36.34 75.67 12.82
N PRO A 77 36.19 76.25 14.04
CA PRO A 77 36.63 75.58 15.27
C PRO A 77 35.92 74.27 15.62
N GLU A 78 34.66 74.08 15.20
CA GLU A 78 33.89 72.85 15.49
C GLU A 78 33.97 71.78 14.38
N ALA A 79 34.59 72.07 13.23
CA ALA A 79 34.81 71.10 12.14
C ALA A 79 36.30 70.81 11.91
N SER A 80 37.03 70.57 13.00
CA SER A 80 38.48 70.34 12.95
C SER A 80 38.83 69.13 12.06
N GLY A 81 39.65 69.37 11.04
CA GLY A 81 40.11 68.35 10.08
C GLY A 81 39.26 68.20 8.80
N SER A 82 38.19 68.99 8.61
CA SER A 82 37.34 68.90 7.40
C SER A 82 37.91 69.54 6.12
N GLY A 83 39.11 70.15 6.17
CA GLY A 83 39.68 70.90 5.04
C GLY A 83 38.89 72.16 4.68
N LEU A 84 39.08 72.69 3.47
CA LEU A 84 38.38 73.90 3.02
C LEU A 84 36.88 73.62 2.81
N GLN A 85 36.06 74.20 3.68
CA GLN A 85 34.60 74.04 3.71
C GLN A 85 33.87 75.35 3.41
N ARG A 86 32.57 75.24 3.13
CA ARG A 86 31.68 76.37 2.84
C ARG A 86 30.56 76.43 3.86
N TYR A 87 30.28 77.63 4.34
CA TYR A 87 29.34 77.92 5.42
C TYR A 87 28.40 79.03 4.98
N TRP A 88 27.18 79.02 5.50
CA TRP A 88 26.21 80.09 5.30
C TRP A 88 25.92 80.80 6.62
N LEU A 89 26.11 82.11 6.62
CA LEU A 89 25.72 82.98 7.74
C LEU A 89 24.38 83.66 7.43
N GLY A 90 23.48 83.68 8.40
CA GLY A 90 22.18 84.35 8.29
C GLY A 90 22.30 85.86 8.08
N ALA A 91 21.15 86.52 7.89
CA ALA A 91 21.10 87.98 7.78
C ALA A 91 21.55 88.70 9.08
N ASP A 92 21.48 88.00 10.22
CA ASP A 92 22.04 88.41 11.51
C ASP A 92 23.56 88.17 11.62
N GLY A 93 24.17 87.48 10.66
CA GLY A 93 25.57 87.08 10.64
C GLY A 93 25.91 85.96 11.63
N LEU A 94 24.95 85.12 12.05
CA LEU A 94 25.23 83.86 12.76
C LEU A 94 25.26 82.67 11.78
N LEU A 95 26.05 81.66 12.13
CA LEU A 95 26.15 80.41 11.39
C LEU A 95 24.83 79.65 11.43
N VAL A 96 24.28 79.39 10.25
CA VAL A 96 23.13 78.52 10.09
C VAL A 96 23.59 77.07 10.12
N ARG A 97 22.83 76.21 10.79
CA ARG A 97 23.03 74.76 10.83
C ARG A 97 21.68 74.05 10.75
N ASP A 98 21.74 72.82 10.27
CA ASP A 98 20.61 71.89 10.19
C ASP A 98 19.36 72.44 9.49
N ALA A 99 19.56 73.31 8.49
CA ALA A 99 18.49 74.08 7.88
C ALA A 99 18.72 74.33 6.38
N LEU A 100 17.60 74.34 5.66
CA LEU A 100 17.49 74.78 4.28
C LEU A 100 17.50 76.32 4.24
N VAL A 101 18.35 76.91 3.41
CA VAL A 101 18.55 78.37 3.32
C VAL A 101 18.54 78.86 1.88
N GLU A 102 17.85 79.96 1.62
CA GLU A 102 17.97 80.67 0.34
C GLU A 102 19.29 81.45 0.34
N VAL A 103 20.12 81.22 -0.68
CA VAL A 103 21.49 81.75 -0.78
C VAL A 103 21.66 82.81 -1.87
N GLY A 104 20.54 83.36 -2.34
CA GLY A 104 20.46 84.44 -3.34
C GLY A 104 19.88 83.99 -4.69
N ASP A 105 19.17 84.89 -5.36
CA ASP A 105 18.62 84.71 -6.71
C ASP A 105 17.80 83.41 -6.90
N GLY A 106 17.02 83.01 -5.89
CA GLY A 106 16.23 81.76 -5.91
C GLY A 106 17.05 80.48 -5.79
N THR A 107 18.36 80.58 -5.54
CA THR A 107 19.25 79.45 -5.25
C THR A 107 19.12 79.06 -3.78
N TRP A 108 19.21 77.76 -3.48
CA TRP A 108 19.16 77.24 -2.11
C TRP A 108 20.42 76.47 -1.75
N ALA A 109 20.71 76.36 -0.46
CA ALA A 109 21.72 75.47 0.10
C ALA A 109 21.15 74.77 1.34
N TYR A 110 21.64 73.59 1.69
CA TYR A 110 21.34 72.95 2.98
C TYR A 110 22.57 73.02 3.88
N ALA A 111 22.47 73.73 5.00
CA ALA A 111 23.49 73.75 6.04
C ALA A 111 23.33 72.50 6.90
N ARG A 112 24.37 71.67 7.00
CA ARG A 112 24.33 70.44 7.81
C ARG A 112 24.43 70.73 9.32
N PRO A 113 24.18 69.76 10.22
CA PRO A 113 24.45 69.91 11.66
C PRO A 113 25.89 70.33 12.00
N GLU A 114 26.86 69.88 11.20
CA GLU A 114 28.27 70.23 11.35
C GLU A 114 28.59 71.67 10.89
N GLY A 115 27.60 72.39 10.36
CA GLY A 115 27.63 73.82 10.03
C GLY A 115 28.06 74.16 8.61
N TYR A 116 28.81 73.29 7.93
CA TYR A 116 29.09 73.47 6.50
C TYR A 116 27.91 73.02 5.63
N VAL A 117 27.79 73.59 4.44
CA VAL A 117 26.73 73.23 3.48
C VAL A 117 27.03 71.92 2.76
N VAL A 118 25.97 71.24 2.30
CA VAL A 118 26.08 70.05 1.45
C VAL A 118 26.84 70.38 0.17
N ARG A 119 27.74 69.48 -0.25
CA ARG A 119 28.42 69.46 -1.56
C ARG A 119 28.47 68.02 -2.03
N GLY A 120 28.04 67.73 -3.26
CA GLY A 120 27.70 66.36 -3.67
C GLY A 120 26.35 65.96 -3.08
N SER A 121 26.24 64.76 -2.51
CA SER A 121 24.98 64.25 -1.91
C SER A 121 25.03 64.15 -0.38
N TYR A 122 23.87 64.34 0.26
CA TYR A 122 23.67 64.13 1.70
C TYR A 122 22.26 63.59 1.95
N ALA A 123 22.16 62.30 2.28
CA ALA A 123 20.91 61.65 2.63
C ALA A 123 20.52 61.91 4.08
N ARG A 124 19.27 62.35 4.31
CA ARG A 124 18.73 62.64 5.63
C ARG A 124 17.21 62.60 5.65
N ASP A 125 16.63 62.05 6.71
CA ASP A 125 15.19 62.10 7.03
C ASP A 125 14.25 61.73 5.87
N GLY A 126 14.68 60.79 5.01
CA GLY A 126 13.93 60.27 3.86
C GLY A 126 14.15 60.99 2.52
N VAL A 127 14.96 62.06 2.49
CA VAL A 127 15.31 62.80 1.27
C VAL A 127 16.83 62.84 1.05
N VAL A 128 17.27 63.19 -0.16
CA VAL A 128 18.71 63.42 -0.44
C VAL A 128 18.94 64.83 -0.94
N TYR A 129 19.65 65.64 -0.16
CA TYR A 129 20.11 66.94 -0.62
C TYR A 129 21.23 66.75 -1.64
N LEU A 130 21.06 67.33 -2.84
CA LEU A 130 22.01 67.23 -3.94
C LEU A 130 22.52 68.63 -4.28
N ALA A 131 23.82 68.86 -4.15
CA ALA A 131 24.45 70.15 -4.36
C ALA A 131 25.69 70.08 -5.26
N ASP A 132 25.95 71.18 -5.97
CA ASP A 132 27.21 71.39 -6.68
C ASP A 132 28.41 71.50 -5.71
N ASN A 133 29.64 71.53 -6.26
CA ASN A 133 30.85 71.73 -5.45
C ASN A 133 30.94 73.15 -4.84
N ASP A 134 30.09 74.08 -5.26
CA ASP A 134 29.97 75.40 -4.66
C ASP A 134 29.01 75.44 -3.46
N GLY A 135 28.23 74.37 -3.23
CA GLY A 135 27.29 74.21 -2.14
C GLY A 135 25.84 74.61 -2.46
N ARG A 136 25.52 74.83 -3.74
CA ARG A 136 24.17 75.16 -4.21
C ARG A 136 23.39 73.89 -4.51
N LEU A 137 22.20 73.76 -3.95
CA LEU A 137 21.27 72.67 -4.27
C LEU A 137 20.85 72.75 -5.74
N LEU A 138 20.62 71.58 -6.35
CA LEU A 138 20.00 71.48 -7.67
C LEU A 138 18.62 72.17 -7.66
N SER A 139 18.21 72.73 -8.80
CA SER A 139 16.91 73.38 -8.90
C SER A 139 15.75 72.38 -8.83
N PRO A 140 14.56 72.80 -8.36
CA PRO A 140 13.37 71.96 -8.35
C PRO A 140 13.01 71.33 -9.72
N GLY A 141 12.40 70.15 -9.68
CA GLY A 141 11.95 69.39 -10.84
C GLY A 141 12.91 68.28 -11.28
N TRP A 142 12.75 67.85 -12.53
CA TRP A 142 13.58 66.81 -13.14
C TRP A 142 14.99 67.32 -13.45
N GLN A 143 15.99 66.66 -12.88
CA GLN A 143 17.40 66.95 -13.09
C GLN A 143 18.08 65.76 -13.77
N VAL A 144 18.79 66.02 -14.86
CA VAL A 144 19.68 65.06 -15.52
C VAL A 144 21.06 65.70 -15.56
N THR A 145 21.97 65.26 -14.69
CA THR A 145 23.21 65.98 -14.39
C THR A 145 24.34 65.06 -13.97
N ASP A 146 25.58 65.46 -14.28
CA ASP A 146 26.83 64.86 -13.81
C ASP A 146 27.46 65.62 -12.62
N VAL A 147 26.88 66.75 -12.22
CA VAL A 147 27.42 67.69 -11.23
C VAL A 147 27.58 67.08 -9.82
N VAL A 148 26.79 66.07 -9.48
CA VAL A 148 26.79 65.43 -8.15
C VAL A 148 27.84 64.33 -8.03
N THR A 149 27.96 63.46 -9.04
CA THR A 149 28.72 62.18 -8.96
C THR A 149 29.80 62.03 -10.03
N GLY A 150 29.88 62.94 -10.99
CA GLY A 150 30.78 62.84 -12.15
C GLY A 150 30.24 61.96 -13.29
N SER A 151 28.99 61.52 -13.23
CA SER A 151 28.33 60.74 -14.29
C SER A 151 26.89 61.18 -14.51
N LEU A 152 26.39 61.13 -15.75
CA LEU A 152 25.07 61.68 -16.11
C LEU A 152 23.92 60.85 -15.48
N GLU A 153 23.42 61.34 -14.35
CA GLU A 153 22.44 60.69 -13.49
C GLU A 153 21.12 61.46 -13.45
N ARG A 154 20.03 60.79 -13.05
CA ARG A 154 18.67 61.35 -13.07
C ARG A 154 18.09 61.41 -11.66
N TYR A 155 17.56 62.57 -11.30
CA TYR A 155 16.96 62.88 -10.01
C TYR A 155 15.66 63.67 -10.21
N TYR A 156 14.74 63.58 -9.24
CA TYR A 156 13.61 64.50 -9.14
C TYR A 156 13.71 65.28 -7.82
N VAL A 157 14.00 66.58 -7.93
CA VAL A 157 14.14 67.49 -6.80
C VAL A 157 12.77 68.06 -6.46
N ASP A 158 12.34 67.84 -5.23
CA ASP A 158 11.05 68.29 -4.73
C ASP A 158 11.04 69.82 -4.53
N PRO A 159 10.01 70.56 -5.03
CA PRO A 159 9.99 72.02 -4.97
C PRO A 159 9.80 72.64 -3.57
N GLU A 160 9.34 71.88 -2.58
CA GLU A 160 9.14 72.40 -1.21
C GLU A 160 10.36 72.13 -0.33
N THR A 161 10.96 70.95 -0.47
CA THR A 161 12.10 70.53 0.36
C THR A 161 13.48 70.80 -0.27
N HIS A 162 13.53 71.13 -1.57
CA HIS A 162 14.76 71.31 -2.36
C HIS A 162 15.73 70.11 -2.30
N ALA A 163 15.20 68.92 -2.03
CA ALA A 163 15.92 67.67 -1.96
C ALA A 163 15.37 66.67 -2.98
N ALA A 164 16.18 65.72 -3.43
CA ALA A 164 15.70 64.63 -4.26
C ALA A 164 14.77 63.71 -3.47
N ARG A 165 13.63 63.37 -4.09
CA ARG A 165 12.72 62.33 -3.58
C ARG A 165 13.40 60.97 -3.61
N THR A 166 13.02 60.11 -2.67
CA THR A 166 13.52 58.74 -2.56
C THR A 166 12.37 57.76 -2.36
N GLY A 167 12.65 56.46 -2.52
CA GLY A 167 11.61 55.42 -2.51
C GLY A 167 10.65 55.60 -3.68
N PHE A 168 9.40 55.22 -3.49
CA PHE A 168 8.32 55.43 -4.47
C PHE A 168 7.79 56.86 -4.40
N PHE A 169 7.69 57.54 -5.53
CA PHE A 169 7.09 58.86 -5.62
C PHE A 169 6.40 59.10 -6.96
N ALA A 170 5.36 59.94 -6.94
CA ALA A 170 4.61 60.31 -8.14
C ALA A 170 4.99 61.72 -8.63
N VAL A 171 5.07 61.88 -9.96
CA VAL A 171 5.22 63.16 -10.67
C VAL A 171 4.30 63.13 -11.89
N ASP A 172 3.46 64.15 -12.07
CA ASP A 172 2.54 64.29 -13.22
C ASP A 172 1.71 63.03 -13.54
N GLY A 173 1.29 62.31 -12.50
CA GLY A 173 0.49 61.07 -12.62
C GLY A 173 1.29 59.81 -12.96
N ARG A 174 2.62 59.89 -13.08
CA ARG A 174 3.52 58.75 -13.28
C ARG A 174 4.25 58.40 -11.98
N GLN A 175 4.47 57.11 -11.75
CA GLN A 175 5.21 56.60 -10.58
C GLN A 175 6.68 56.35 -10.95
N TYR A 176 7.56 56.62 -9.99
CA TYR A 176 9.02 56.49 -10.11
C TYR A 176 9.58 55.87 -8.83
N PHE A 177 10.74 55.22 -8.93
CA PHE A 177 11.48 54.73 -7.77
C PHE A 177 12.92 55.28 -7.75
N ALA A 178 13.33 55.83 -6.61
CA ALA A 178 14.68 56.34 -6.39
C ALA A 178 15.36 55.72 -5.16
N SER A 179 16.68 55.56 -5.24
CA SER A 179 17.51 55.06 -4.14
C SER A 179 17.36 55.94 -2.88
N ALA A 180 17.08 55.31 -1.73
CA ALA A 180 17.05 55.97 -0.42
C ALA A 180 18.39 56.60 -0.01
N GLN A 181 19.51 56.09 -0.55
CA GLN A 181 20.86 56.51 -0.18
C GLN A 181 21.40 57.60 -1.11
N THR A 182 21.01 57.61 -2.39
CA THR A 182 21.59 58.53 -3.39
C THR A 182 20.57 59.46 -4.05
N GLY A 183 19.27 59.19 -3.95
CA GLY A 183 18.20 59.90 -4.68
C GLY A 183 18.13 59.54 -6.17
N LEU A 184 19.01 58.66 -6.66
CA LEU A 184 19.09 58.28 -8.06
C LEU A 184 17.81 57.55 -8.48
N VAL A 185 17.13 58.04 -9.50
CA VAL A 185 15.99 57.37 -10.13
C VAL A 185 16.48 56.16 -10.92
N VAL A 186 15.96 54.98 -10.57
CA VAL A 186 16.36 53.70 -11.16
C VAL A 186 15.89 53.62 -12.61
N ARG A 187 16.60 52.85 -13.45
CA ARG A 187 16.28 52.63 -14.87
C ARG A 187 16.59 51.18 -15.27
N ASN A 188 15.69 50.54 -16.03
CA ASN A 188 15.86 49.20 -16.62
C ASN A 188 16.21 48.06 -15.62
N VAL A 189 15.79 48.14 -14.35
CA VAL A 189 15.98 47.07 -13.36
C VAL A 189 14.62 46.52 -12.97
N GLY A 190 14.45 45.19 -12.94
CA GLY A 190 13.28 44.52 -12.34
C GLY A 190 13.75 43.40 -11.42
N SER A 191 13.12 43.26 -10.25
CA SER A 191 13.37 42.20 -9.27
C SER A 191 12.30 42.23 -8.17
N ALA A 192 12.35 41.32 -7.19
CA ALA A 192 11.53 41.42 -5.98
C ALA A 192 11.86 42.66 -5.11
N ALA A 193 13.02 43.29 -5.27
CA ALA A 193 13.49 44.41 -4.44
C ALA A 193 13.60 45.76 -5.17
N ALA A 194 13.33 45.81 -6.47
CA ALA A 194 13.42 47.02 -7.29
C ALA A 194 12.46 46.93 -8.48
N PRO A 195 11.60 47.93 -8.71
CA PRO A 195 10.49 47.83 -9.64
C PRO A 195 10.93 47.97 -11.09
N LEU A 196 10.33 47.18 -11.99
CA LEU A 196 10.56 47.27 -13.44
C LEU A 196 10.19 48.66 -13.93
N VAL A 197 11.21 49.40 -14.32
CA VAL A 197 11.13 50.79 -14.79
C VAL A 197 11.66 50.92 -16.21
N ASP A 198 11.04 51.77 -17.01
CA ASP A 198 11.52 52.10 -18.35
C ASP A 198 12.84 52.90 -18.32
N ASN A 199 13.36 53.24 -19.50
CA ASN A 199 14.60 54.01 -19.60
C ASN A 199 14.47 55.47 -19.10
N ASP A 200 13.24 55.96 -18.88
CA ASP A 200 12.96 57.25 -18.25
C ASP A 200 12.72 57.14 -16.73
N GLY A 201 12.73 55.91 -16.18
CA GLY A 201 12.52 55.60 -14.77
C GLY A 201 11.04 55.48 -14.37
N VAL A 202 10.12 55.51 -15.34
CA VAL A 202 8.69 55.33 -15.09
C VAL A 202 8.44 53.87 -14.77
N ILE A 203 7.75 53.61 -13.65
CA ILE A 203 7.38 52.24 -13.25
C ILE A 203 6.40 51.67 -14.27
N HIS A 204 6.69 50.46 -14.75
CA HIS A 204 5.86 49.72 -15.69
C HIS A 204 4.52 49.38 -15.02
N ALA A 205 3.41 49.50 -15.77
CA ALA A 205 2.10 49.12 -15.27
C ALA A 205 2.03 47.61 -14.95
N SER A 206 1.14 47.23 -14.05
CA SER A 206 0.91 45.82 -13.69
C SER A 206 0.63 44.97 -14.93
N GLY A 207 1.26 43.81 -15.05
CA GLY A 207 1.09 42.97 -16.24
C GLY A 207 2.09 41.84 -16.41
N TRP A 208 1.88 41.07 -17.48
CA TRP A 208 2.76 40.00 -17.91
C TRP A 208 4.06 40.50 -18.53
N VAL A 209 5.19 39.94 -18.08
CA VAL A 209 6.51 40.15 -18.68
C VAL A 209 7.16 38.80 -18.95
N VAL A 210 7.71 38.63 -20.15
CA VAL A 210 8.47 37.42 -20.54
C VAL A 210 9.91 37.83 -20.81
N THR A 211 10.87 37.29 -20.06
CA THR A 211 12.28 37.67 -20.14
C THR A 211 13.20 36.59 -19.58
N ASP A 212 14.45 36.57 -20.03
CA ASP A 212 15.55 35.78 -19.51
C ASP A 212 16.46 36.55 -18.53
N ALA A 213 16.21 37.84 -18.33
CA ALA A 213 17.08 38.76 -17.58
C ALA A 213 17.29 38.41 -16.09
N PHE A 214 16.39 37.62 -15.49
CA PHE A 214 16.41 37.30 -14.05
C PHE A 214 16.88 35.87 -13.76
N GLY A 215 16.55 34.90 -14.63
CA GLY A 215 16.85 33.47 -14.44
C GLY A 215 17.85 32.87 -15.43
N GLY A 216 18.28 33.61 -16.47
CA GLY A 216 19.12 33.08 -17.55
C GLY A 216 18.41 32.16 -18.54
N ALA A 217 17.10 31.98 -18.41
CA ALA A 217 16.21 31.26 -19.31
C ALA A 217 14.90 32.03 -19.48
N LEU A 218 14.25 31.89 -20.64
CA LEU A 218 13.12 32.74 -21.05
C LEU A 218 11.83 32.36 -20.28
N ASP A 219 11.62 33.05 -19.17
CA ASP A 219 10.56 32.80 -18.20
C ASP A 219 9.50 33.90 -18.17
N ARG A 220 8.35 33.60 -17.55
CA ARG A 220 7.19 34.49 -17.45
C ARG A 220 6.99 34.93 -16.00
N TYR A 221 6.80 36.23 -15.82
CA TYR A 221 6.63 36.89 -14.53
C TYR A 221 5.37 37.76 -14.58
N TRP A 222 4.67 37.86 -13.45
CA TRP A 222 3.63 38.87 -13.26
C TRP A 222 4.19 40.02 -12.42
N PHE A 223 4.02 41.24 -12.91
CA PHE A 223 4.42 42.45 -12.21
C PHE A 223 3.20 43.14 -11.58
N GLY A 224 3.33 43.53 -10.31
CA GLY A 224 2.31 44.25 -9.55
C GLY A 224 2.13 45.71 -10.00
N ALA A 225 1.16 46.41 -9.40
CA ALA A 225 0.92 47.83 -9.70
C ALA A 225 2.02 48.77 -9.13
N ASP A 226 2.86 48.24 -8.25
CA ASP A 226 4.12 48.81 -7.76
C ASP A 226 5.31 48.52 -8.70
N GLY A 227 5.10 47.70 -9.74
CA GLY A 227 6.14 47.26 -10.66
C GLY A 227 7.13 46.24 -10.07
N LEU A 228 6.83 45.62 -8.92
CA LEU A 228 7.61 44.50 -8.38
C LEU A 228 7.12 43.17 -8.95
N ILE A 229 7.98 42.15 -8.96
CA ILE A 229 7.55 40.77 -9.27
C ILE A 229 6.60 40.32 -8.16
N ALA A 230 5.42 39.82 -8.51
CA ALA A 230 4.47 39.31 -7.53
C ALA A 230 5.00 38.02 -6.87
N GLU A 231 4.55 37.75 -5.64
CA GLU A 231 4.85 36.52 -4.89
C GLU A 231 3.55 35.82 -4.51
N GLY A 232 3.46 34.50 -4.73
CA GLY A 232 2.27 33.70 -4.42
C GLY A 232 1.10 33.92 -5.38
N LEU A 233 -0.12 33.73 -4.85
CA LEU A 233 -1.36 33.76 -5.62
C LEU A 233 -1.78 35.20 -5.99
N VAL A 234 -2.01 35.47 -7.27
CA VAL A 234 -2.34 36.82 -7.79
C VAL A 234 -3.41 36.77 -8.88
N GLU A 235 -4.39 37.68 -8.83
CA GLU A 235 -5.35 37.88 -9.92
C GLU A 235 -4.68 38.68 -11.05
N VAL A 236 -4.70 38.13 -12.26
CA VAL A 236 -4.00 38.67 -13.45
C VAL A 236 -4.96 39.31 -14.47
N GLY A 237 -6.23 39.49 -14.09
CA GLY A 237 -7.27 40.17 -14.86
C GLY A 237 -8.46 39.27 -15.22
N ASP A 238 -9.65 39.86 -15.33
CA ASP A 238 -10.91 39.22 -15.73
C ASP A 238 -11.23 37.91 -14.97
N GLY A 239 -10.91 37.84 -13.66
CA GLY A 239 -11.10 36.64 -12.84
C GLY A 239 -10.10 35.51 -13.10
N THR A 240 -9.07 35.74 -13.92
CA THR A 240 -7.96 34.81 -14.15
C THR A 240 -6.94 34.94 -13.04
N TRP A 241 -6.43 33.81 -12.54
CA TRP A 241 -5.42 33.77 -11.48
C TRP A 241 -4.11 33.17 -11.98
N ALA A 242 -3.00 33.58 -11.38
CA ALA A 242 -1.68 32.99 -11.54
C ALA A 242 -1.05 32.72 -10.17
N TYR A 243 -0.08 31.81 -10.09
CA TYR A 243 0.75 31.64 -8.90
C TYR A 243 2.21 31.93 -9.25
N ALA A 244 2.77 32.97 -8.63
CA ALA A 244 4.19 33.29 -8.71
C ALA A 244 4.98 32.47 -7.68
N ARG A 245 5.93 31.68 -8.16
CA ARG A 245 6.76 30.81 -7.31
C ARG A 245 7.72 31.64 -6.45
N PRO A 246 8.25 31.08 -5.34
CA PRO A 246 9.24 31.77 -4.50
C PRO A 246 10.55 32.17 -5.20
N ASP A 247 10.86 31.59 -6.38
CA ASP A 247 12.00 31.98 -7.21
C ASP A 247 11.68 33.06 -8.27
N GLY A 248 10.42 33.50 -8.36
CA GLY A 248 9.95 34.63 -9.18
C GLY A 248 9.03 34.28 -10.36
N PRO A 249 9.33 33.28 -11.22
CA PRO A 249 8.47 32.94 -12.35
C PRO A 249 7.09 32.46 -11.91
N VAL A 250 6.07 32.66 -12.76
CA VAL A 250 4.77 32.01 -12.55
C VAL A 250 4.81 30.53 -12.88
N VAL A 251 3.96 29.76 -12.20
CA VAL A 251 3.70 28.35 -12.54
C VAL A 251 3.22 28.25 -14.00
N ARG A 252 3.80 27.31 -14.74
CA ARG A 252 3.39 26.90 -16.09
C ARG A 252 3.40 25.39 -16.13
N GLY A 253 2.34 24.76 -16.62
CA GLY A 253 2.15 23.32 -16.45
C GLY A 253 1.79 22.97 -15.01
N LYS A 254 2.25 21.81 -14.55
CA LYS A 254 2.06 21.32 -13.18
C LYS A 254 3.27 21.63 -12.32
N TRP A 255 3.06 22.21 -11.14
CA TRP A 255 4.11 22.47 -10.17
C TRP A 255 3.64 22.13 -8.76
N ALA A 256 4.44 21.35 -8.03
CA ALA A 256 4.24 21.10 -6.60
C ALA A 256 5.17 22.02 -5.81
N ASP A 257 4.62 22.80 -4.88
CA ASP A 257 5.38 23.66 -3.99
C ASP A 257 6.23 22.81 -3.03
N PRO A 258 7.58 22.90 -3.05
CA PRO A 258 8.44 22.14 -2.15
C PRO A 258 8.29 22.50 -0.67
N ALA A 259 7.74 23.68 -0.35
CA ALA A 259 7.58 24.16 1.02
C ALA A 259 6.24 23.74 1.66
N THR A 260 5.16 23.69 0.88
CA THR A 260 3.79 23.40 1.38
C THR A 260 3.19 22.09 0.86
N GLY A 261 3.74 21.51 -0.21
CA GLY A 261 3.17 20.35 -0.90
C GLY A 261 1.96 20.66 -1.80
N ALA A 262 1.51 21.93 -1.85
CA ALA A 262 0.41 22.36 -2.69
C ALA A 262 0.72 22.18 -4.18
N VAL A 263 -0.23 21.64 -4.96
CA VAL A 263 -0.05 21.38 -6.39
C VAL A 263 -0.85 22.41 -7.19
N TYR A 264 -0.15 23.18 -8.02
CA TYR A 264 -0.74 24.17 -8.92
C TYR A 264 -0.73 23.65 -10.35
N LEU A 265 -1.85 23.84 -11.05
CA LEU A 265 -2.02 23.51 -12.46
C LEU A 265 -2.26 24.81 -13.23
N ALA A 266 -1.40 25.11 -14.19
CA ALA A 266 -1.51 26.27 -15.05
C ALA A 266 -1.32 25.89 -16.52
N ASN A 267 -2.01 26.59 -17.41
CA ASN A 267 -1.72 26.51 -18.84
C ASN A 267 -0.32 27.09 -19.18
N ASN A 268 0.09 27.01 -20.44
CA ASN A 268 1.39 27.53 -20.89
C ASN A 268 1.53 29.06 -20.74
N ASP A 269 0.41 29.78 -20.59
CA ASP A 269 0.39 31.22 -20.36
C ASP A 269 0.49 31.61 -18.88
N GLY A 270 0.47 30.64 -17.96
CA GLY A 270 0.57 30.85 -16.52
C GLY A 270 -0.76 31.17 -15.83
N ALA A 271 -1.88 31.04 -16.55
CA ALA A 271 -3.21 31.08 -15.95
C ALA A 271 -3.52 29.74 -15.29
N LEU A 272 -3.88 29.77 -14.01
CA LEU A 272 -4.30 28.61 -13.22
C LEU A 272 -5.63 28.05 -13.75
N GLU A 273 -5.80 26.75 -13.58
CA GLU A 273 -7.06 26.06 -13.85
C GLU A 273 -8.19 26.60 -12.96
N ALA A 274 -9.43 26.54 -13.46
CA ALA A 274 -10.60 27.01 -12.72
C ALA A 274 -10.89 26.11 -11.50
N PRO A 275 -11.42 26.67 -10.40
CA PRO A 275 -11.87 25.88 -9.24
C PRO A 275 -12.91 24.80 -9.58
N GLY A 276 -12.89 23.72 -8.80
CA GLY A 276 -13.78 22.56 -8.92
C GLY A 276 -13.11 21.33 -9.54
N TRP A 277 -13.92 20.43 -10.10
CA TRP A 277 -13.44 19.19 -10.71
C TRP A 277 -12.84 19.41 -12.09
N LEU A 278 -11.61 18.92 -12.28
CA LEU A 278 -10.88 18.91 -13.55
C LEU A 278 -10.46 17.49 -13.89
N VAL A 279 -10.89 16.97 -15.04
CA VAL A 279 -10.42 15.69 -15.58
C VAL A 279 -9.62 15.96 -16.85
N THR A 280 -8.31 15.67 -16.84
CA THR A 280 -7.42 16.06 -17.94
C THR A 280 -6.17 15.17 -18.03
N ALA A 281 -5.63 15.02 -19.24
CA ALA A 281 -4.35 14.35 -19.49
C ALA A 281 -3.18 15.34 -19.67
N SER A 282 -3.44 16.65 -19.73
CA SER A 282 -2.47 17.68 -20.10
C SER A 282 -1.24 17.79 -19.17
N TYR A 283 -1.34 17.26 -17.95
CA TYR A 283 -0.32 17.42 -16.90
C TYR A 283 0.47 16.14 -16.59
N ASP A 284 -0.05 14.96 -16.95
CA ASP A 284 0.50 13.65 -16.56
C ASP A 284 0.62 12.65 -17.73
N GLY A 285 0.20 13.03 -18.94
CA GLY A 285 0.18 12.15 -20.11
C GLY A 285 -0.95 11.11 -20.14
N ALA A 286 -1.66 10.92 -19.02
CA ALA A 286 -2.87 10.12 -18.89
C ALA A 286 -3.96 10.92 -18.16
N ALA A 287 -5.23 10.62 -18.41
CA ALA A 287 -6.34 11.37 -17.82
C ALA A 287 -6.42 11.17 -16.31
N GLN A 288 -6.09 12.21 -15.54
CA GLN A 288 -6.20 12.28 -14.08
C GLN A 288 -7.34 13.20 -13.65
N ARG A 289 -7.84 12.99 -12.42
CA ARG A 289 -8.95 13.75 -11.83
C ARG A 289 -8.47 14.58 -10.65
N TYR A 290 -8.65 15.88 -10.74
CA TYR A 290 -8.20 16.88 -9.78
C TYR A 290 -9.40 17.61 -9.18
N TYR A 291 -9.29 18.04 -7.93
CA TYR A 291 -10.19 19.02 -7.34
C TYR A 291 -9.39 20.29 -7.02
N VAL A 292 -9.61 21.36 -7.78
CA VAL A 292 -8.97 22.67 -7.59
C VAL A 292 -9.77 23.46 -6.55
N ASP A 293 -9.11 23.94 -5.52
CA ASP A 293 -9.73 24.64 -4.40
C ASP A 293 -10.12 26.09 -4.75
N GLU A 294 -11.30 26.52 -4.30
CA GLU A 294 -11.89 27.83 -4.61
C GLU A 294 -11.15 29.04 -4.03
N THR A 295 -10.37 28.87 -2.96
CA THR A 295 -9.67 29.97 -2.29
C THR A 295 -8.19 30.01 -2.65
N THR A 296 -7.56 28.84 -2.72
CA THR A 296 -6.11 28.72 -2.92
C THR A 296 -5.70 28.50 -4.36
N HIS A 297 -6.64 28.09 -5.24
CA HIS A 297 -6.39 27.65 -6.62
C HIS A 297 -5.34 26.52 -6.76
N ALA A 298 -5.00 25.84 -5.66
CA ALA A 298 -4.23 24.61 -5.65
C ALA A 298 -5.16 23.40 -5.70
N CYS A 299 -4.66 22.26 -6.18
CA CYS A 299 -5.36 20.99 -6.02
C CYS A 299 -5.40 20.60 -4.54
N ARG A 300 -6.58 20.20 -4.04
CA ARG A 300 -6.70 19.67 -2.68
C ARG A 300 -5.94 18.34 -2.56
N THR A 301 -5.11 18.24 -1.53
CA THR A 301 -4.36 17.03 -1.16
C THR A 301 -4.65 16.63 0.29
N GLY A 302 -4.42 15.37 0.63
CA GLY A 302 -4.92 14.76 1.85
C GLY A 302 -6.42 14.47 1.76
N LEU A 303 -7.04 14.19 2.92
CA LEU A 303 -8.47 13.91 3.04
C LEU A 303 -9.31 15.18 2.91
N PHE A 304 -10.36 15.14 2.07
CA PHE A 304 -11.37 16.22 2.01
C PHE A 304 -12.76 15.69 1.64
N THR A 305 -13.81 16.44 2.01
CA THR A 305 -15.19 16.18 1.58
C THR A 305 -15.62 17.18 0.50
N TYR A 306 -16.26 16.68 -0.56
CA TYR A 306 -17.04 17.47 -1.52
C TYR A 306 -18.19 16.60 -2.06
N GLY A 307 -19.32 16.54 -1.35
CA GLY A 307 -20.42 15.60 -1.62
C GLY A 307 -20.08 14.16 -1.21
N ASN A 308 -18.93 13.64 -1.66
CA ASN A 308 -18.31 12.41 -1.18
C ASN A 308 -16.96 12.71 -0.49
N ARG A 309 -16.29 11.70 0.09
CA ARG A 309 -14.93 11.82 0.61
C ARG A 309 -13.90 11.47 -0.45
N TYR A 310 -12.76 12.16 -0.43
CA TYR A 310 -11.68 12.01 -1.42
C TYR A 310 -10.34 12.08 -0.72
N TYR A 311 -9.32 11.42 -1.29
CA TYR A 311 -7.93 11.59 -0.90
C TYR A 311 -7.12 12.12 -2.08
N GLY A 312 -6.69 13.39 -2.03
CA GLY A 312 -5.81 13.97 -3.03
C GLY A 312 -4.35 13.60 -2.75
N ILE A 313 -3.67 12.96 -3.69
CA ILE A 313 -2.32 12.41 -3.45
C ILE A 313 -1.32 13.57 -3.32
N PRO A 314 -0.61 13.73 -2.18
CA PRO A 314 0.35 14.82 -1.99
C PRO A 314 1.44 14.86 -3.08
N GLY A 315 1.79 16.07 -3.56
CA GLY A 315 2.73 16.28 -4.67
C GLY A 315 2.21 15.87 -6.06
N ALA A 316 1.25 14.94 -6.15
CA ALA A 316 0.59 14.56 -7.40
C ALA A 316 -0.70 15.37 -7.68
N GLY A 317 -1.43 15.80 -6.64
CA GLY A 317 -2.58 16.70 -6.74
C GLY A 317 -3.88 16.07 -7.23
N TYR A 318 -3.83 14.97 -7.99
CA TYR A 318 -5.03 14.23 -8.38
C TYR A 318 -5.54 13.33 -7.25
N VAL A 319 -6.83 13.02 -7.27
CA VAL A 319 -7.45 12.12 -6.29
C VAL A 319 -7.05 10.66 -6.54
N LEU A 320 -6.90 9.91 -5.45
CA LEU A 320 -6.73 8.46 -5.45
C LEU A 320 -7.86 7.80 -6.27
N ARG A 321 -7.51 6.78 -7.05
CA ARG A 321 -8.43 5.84 -7.70
C ARG A 321 -7.83 4.44 -7.55
N GLY A 322 -8.62 3.45 -7.16
CA GLY A 322 -8.10 2.18 -6.67
C GLY A 322 -7.56 2.32 -5.24
N THR A 323 -6.48 1.62 -4.93
CA THR A 323 -6.02 1.40 -3.54
C THR A 323 -4.69 2.09 -3.22
N MET A 324 -4.53 2.64 -2.03
CA MET A 324 -3.27 3.21 -1.51
C MET A 324 -3.17 3.07 0.01
N GLU A 325 -1.99 2.67 0.49
CA GLU A 325 -1.64 2.77 1.91
C GLU A 325 -1.31 4.21 2.32
N VAL A 326 -1.96 4.70 3.38
CA VAL A 326 -1.71 6.01 3.99
C VAL A 326 -1.70 5.85 5.51
N ASP A 327 -0.61 6.23 6.16
CA ASP A 327 -0.43 6.17 7.62
C ASP A 327 -0.77 4.79 8.27
N GLY A 328 -0.57 3.70 7.51
CA GLY A 328 -0.88 2.33 7.94
C GLY A 328 -2.35 1.94 7.77
N GLN A 329 -3.10 2.63 6.90
CA GLN A 329 -4.48 2.33 6.54
C GLN A 329 -4.63 2.21 5.03
N THR A 330 -5.29 1.13 4.59
CA THR A 330 -5.68 0.92 3.20
C THR A 330 -6.85 1.81 2.82
N LEU A 331 -6.59 2.87 2.05
CA LEU A 331 -7.65 3.67 1.42
C LEU A 331 -8.02 3.03 0.08
N VAL A 332 -9.32 2.81 -0.14
CA VAL A 332 -9.88 2.34 -1.42
C VAL A 332 -10.77 3.44 -1.98
N ALA A 333 -10.64 3.70 -3.29
CA ALA A 333 -11.39 4.71 -4.01
C ALA A 333 -11.94 4.18 -5.34
N ASP A 334 -13.12 4.64 -5.74
CA ASP A 334 -13.71 4.29 -7.04
C ASP A 334 -13.00 4.98 -8.22
N ASN A 335 -13.47 4.75 -9.45
CA ASN A 335 -12.91 5.40 -10.65
C ASN A 335 -13.20 6.91 -10.74
N ASP A 336 -14.13 7.41 -9.93
CA ASP A 336 -14.40 8.84 -9.72
C ASP A 336 -13.54 9.44 -8.59
N GLY A 337 -12.78 8.59 -7.91
CA GLY A 337 -11.87 8.87 -6.80
C GLY A 337 -12.53 9.04 -5.44
N ALA A 338 -13.83 8.72 -5.34
CA ALA A 338 -14.55 8.76 -4.08
C ALA A 338 -14.10 7.60 -3.19
N LEU A 339 -13.76 7.89 -1.94
CA LEU A 339 -13.36 6.91 -0.95
C LEU A 339 -14.54 6.00 -0.60
N VAL A 340 -14.29 4.70 -0.69
CA VAL A 340 -15.23 3.65 -0.30
C VAL A 340 -15.11 3.40 1.21
N PRO A 341 -16.22 3.28 1.94
CA PRO A 341 -16.18 2.90 3.35
C PRO A 341 -15.66 1.47 3.58
N THR A 342 -14.67 1.32 4.47
CA THR A 342 -14.31 0.06 5.12
C THR A 342 -15.11 -0.11 6.41
N PHE A 343 -15.50 -1.35 6.71
CA PHE A 343 -16.18 -1.70 7.96
C PHE A 343 -15.50 -2.89 8.65
N GLU A 344 -15.58 -2.93 9.97
CA GLU A 344 -15.09 -4.03 10.80
C GLU A 344 -16.09 -4.32 11.92
N THR A 345 -16.24 -5.59 12.28
CA THR A 345 -17.00 -6.06 13.44
C THR A 345 -16.14 -6.92 14.34
N THR A 346 -16.58 -7.06 15.60
CA THR A 346 -16.09 -8.07 16.53
C THR A 346 -17.23 -9.03 16.78
N VAL A 347 -17.07 -10.28 16.37
CA VAL A 347 -18.05 -11.35 16.62
C VAL A 347 -17.66 -12.07 17.91
N ALA A 348 -18.60 -12.17 18.84
CA ALA A 348 -18.41 -12.84 20.12
C ALA A 348 -18.88 -14.30 20.07
N THR A 349 -18.13 -15.17 20.72
CA THR A 349 -18.50 -16.57 20.98
C THR A 349 -19.44 -16.67 22.18
N ALA A 350 -20.12 -17.81 22.33
CA ALA A 350 -20.95 -18.11 23.50
C ALA A 350 -20.14 -18.19 24.82
N GLU A 351 -18.82 -18.36 24.72
CA GLU A 351 -17.90 -18.55 25.85
C GLU A 351 -17.10 -17.28 26.20
N GLY A 352 -17.25 -16.21 25.42
CA GLY A 352 -16.69 -14.88 25.70
C GLY A 352 -15.38 -14.53 24.98
N SER A 353 -14.75 -15.48 24.29
CA SER A 353 -13.74 -15.19 23.26
C SER A 353 -14.39 -14.48 22.07
N SER A 354 -13.61 -13.78 21.24
CA SER A 354 -14.14 -13.04 20.08
C SER A 354 -13.11 -12.92 18.96
N ALA A 355 -13.62 -12.74 17.72
CA ALA A 355 -12.80 -12.54 16.54
C ALA A 355 -13.18 -11.26 15.80
N ARG A 356 -12.18 -10.64 15.16
CA ARG A 356 -12.39 -9.51 14.23
C ARG A 356 -12.78 -10.06 12.86
N VAL A 357 -13.80 -9.46 12.24
CA VAL A 357 -14.15 -9.66 10.83
C VAL A 357 -14.18 -8.31 10.14
N ALA A 358 -13.42 -8.18 9.05
CA ALA A 358 -13.33 -6.98 8.23
C ALA A 358 -14.09 -7.14 6.92
N SER A 359 -14.60 -6.04 6.36
CA SER A 359 -15.29 -6.03 5.08
C SER A 359 -14.30 -6.24 3.93
N THR A 360 -14.57 -7.22 3.07
CA THR A 360 -13.84 -7.43 1.81
C THR A 360 -14.54 -6.68 0.68
N TYR A 361 -13.80 -6.17 -0.31
CA TYR A 361 -14.40 -5.46 -1.45
C TYR A 361 -14.69 -6.40 -2.62
N VAL A 362 -15.93 -6.37 -3.10
CA VAL A 362 -16.37 -7.01 -4.35
C VAL A 362 -16.93 -5.92 -5.25
N ASP A 363 -16.34 -5.72 -6.42
CA ASP A 363 -16.65 -4.60 -7.36
C ASP A 363 -16.80 -3.24 -6.68
N LEU A 364 -15.85 -2.91 -5.79
CA LEU A 364 -15.82 -1.68 -4.97
C LEU A 364 -17.01 -1.51 -3.98
N THR A 365 -17.82 -2.54 -3.79
CA THR A 365 -18.84 -2.59 -2.72
C THR A 365 -18.27 -3.36 -1.52
N PRO A 366 -18.25 -2.79 -0.31
CA PRO A 366 -17.82 -3.52 0.88
C PRO A 366 -18.84 -4.61 1.22
N HIS A 367 -18.33 -5.82 1.43
CA HIS A 367 -19.08 -7.01 1.84
C HIS A 367 -18.57 -7.49 3.20
N LEU A 368 -19.46 -7.61 4.17
CA LEU A 368 -19.18 -8.19 5.48
C LEU A 368 -19.75 -9.61 5.51
N PHE A 369 -18.89 -10.58 5.25
CA PHE A 369 -19.18 -12.01 5.32
C PHE A 369 -19.08 -12.44 6.79
N LEU A 370 -20.19 -12.84 7.40
CA LEU A 370 -20.30 -13.14 8.82
C LEU A 370 -20.40 -14.66 9.07
N PRO A 371 -19.85 -15.14 10.20
CA PRO A 371 -19.97 -16.54 10.60
C PRO A 371 -21.40 -16.88 11.04
N ALA A 372 -21.71 -18.17 11.09
CA ALA A 372 -23.01 -18.67 11.55
C ALA A 372 -23.40 -18.20 12.96
N HIS A 373 -22.42 -18.03 13.86
CA HIS A 373 -22.66 -17.59 15.24
C HIS A 373 -22.78 -16.06 15.41
N ALA A 374 -22.89 -15.28 14.33
CA ALA A 374 -22.99 -13.82 14.42
C ALA A 374 -24.40 -13.34 14.83
N ASP A 375 -24.48 -12.60 15.95
CA ASP A 375 -25.72 -11.97 16.39
C ASP A 375 -26.00 -10.67 15.62
N LEU A 376 -26.84 -10.76 14.58
CA LEU A 376 -27.32 -9.60 13.81
C LEU A 376 -28.14 -8.60 14.63
N SER A 377 -28.68 -8.96 15.81
CA SER A 377 -29.45 -8.04 16.65
C SER A 377 -28.57 -7.10 17.49
N SER A 378 -27.26 -7.38 17.54
CA SER A 378 -26.29 -6.62 18.36
C SER A 378 -24.91 -6.52 17.68
N LEU A 379 -24.88 -6.46 16.34
CA LEU A 379 -23.64 -6.44 15.57
C LEU A 379 -22.87 -5.12 15.80
N THR A 380 -21.62 -5.21 16.23
CA THR A 380 -20.78 -4.01 16.42
C THR A 380 -20.21 -3.54 15.08
N LEU A 381 -20.45 -2.28 14.70
CA LEU A 381 -19.89 -1.70 13.48
C LEU A 381 -18.84 -0.64 13.78
N SER A 382 -17.60 -0.94 13.40
CA SER A 382 -16.44 -0.05 13.41
C SER A 382 -16.08 0.36 12.00
N PHE A 383 -15.56 1.57 11.86
CA PHE A 383 -15.07 2.15 10.61
C PHE A 383 -13.93 3.15 10.91
N PRO A 384 -12.92 3.29 10.03
CA PRO A 384 -11.77 4.17 10.28
C PRO A 384 -12.11 5.64 10.50
N SER A 385 -11.26 6.32 11.27
CA SER A 385 -11.41 7.74 11.61
C SER A 385 -11.39 8.68 10.41
N TYR A 386 -10.81 8.29 9.27
CA TYR A 386 -10.86 9.07 8.02
C TYR A 386 -12.27 9.12 7.40
N LEU A 387 -13.16 8.20 7.77
CA LEU A 387 -14.58 8.21 7.41
C LEU A 387 -15.44 9.03 8.39
N GLY A 388 -14.86 9.47 9.51
CA GLY A 388 -15.50 10.31 10.53
C GLY A 388 -15.55 9.63 11.91
N LYS A 389 -16.14 10.34 12.88
CA LYS A 389 -16.44 9.76 14.21
C LYS A 389 -17.79 9.03 14.23
N THR A 390 -18.72 9.50 13.40
CA THR A 390 -20.06 8.97 13.26
C THR A 390 -20.42 8.85 11.79
N MET A 391 -21.24 7.85 11.48
CA MET A 391 -21.92 7.69 10.19
C MET A 391 -23.42 7.62 10.43
N LEU A 392 -24.19 7.99 9.43
CA LEU A 392 -25.64 7.87 9.44
C LEU A 392 -26.03 6.56 8.75
N VAL A 393 -26.74 5.69 9.46
CA VAL A 393 -27.09 4.32 9.04
C VAL A 393 -28.60 4.19 8.92
N SER A 394 -29.08 3.56 7.85
CA SER A 394 -30.49 3.24 7.66
C SER A 394 -30.75 1.80 8.07
N LEU A 395 -31.59 1.61 9.10
CA LEU A 395 -31.99 0.31 9.63
C LEU A 395 -33.41 -0.11 9.16
N ASP A 396 -33.97 0.61 8.18
CA ASP A 396 -35.36 0.43 7.70
C ASP A 396 -35.49 0.45 6.16
N GLY A 397 -34.40 0.13 5.44
CA GLY A 397 -34.39 0.14 3.97
C GLY A 397 -34.37 1.52 3.32
N GLY A 398 -33.94 2.55 4.05
CA GLY A 398 -33.66 3.89 3.53
C GLY A 398 -34.71 4.95 3.87
N ALA A 399 -35.72 4.64 4.69
CA ALA A 399 -36.77 5.57 5.08
C ALA A 399 -36.30 6.54 6.18
N THR A 400 -35.45 6.10 7.10
CA THR A 400 -34.82 6.93 8.13
C THR A 400 -33.33 6.61 8.29
N TYR A 401 -32.58 7.55 8.86
CA TYR A 401 -31.16 7.37 9.17
C TYR A 401 -30.91 7.73 10.64
N VAL A 402 -30.21 6.86 11.36
CA VAL A 402 -29.77 7.07 12.75
C VAL A 402 -28.26 7.30 12.79
N GLU A 403 -27.79 8.10 13.75
CA GLU A 403 -26.36 8.38 13.92
C GLU A 403 -25.70 7.28 14.75
N VAL A 404 -24.71 6.62 14.17
CA VAL A 404 -23.95 5.50 14.76
C VAL A 404 -22.50 5.94 14.91
N SER A 405 -21.94 5.77 16.10
CA SER A 405 -20.50 5.98 16.35
C SER A 405 -19.71 4.73 16.00
N SER A 406 -18.50 4.89 15.48
CA SER A 406 -17.60 3.75 15.22
C SER A 406 -17.40 2.92 16.50
N GLY A 407 -17.63 1.61 16.41
CA GLY A 407 -17.60 0.68 17.54
C GLY A 407 -18.91 0.55 18.33
N SER A 408 -20.05 1.02 17.79
CA SER A 408 -21.37 0.83 18.41
C SER A 408 -22.07 -0.41 17.88
N ALA A 409 -22.84 -1.09 18.73
CA ALA A 409 -23.77 -2.14 18.32
C ALA A 409 -24.96 -1.55 17.52
N VAL A 410 -25.40 -2.27 16.49
CA VAL A 410 -26.60 -1.99 15.70
C VAL A 410 -27.42 -3.27 15.54
N ASP A 411 -28.73 -3.11 15.42
CA ASP A 411 -29.66 -4.20 15.07
C ASP A 411 -29.90 -4.18 13.56
N LEU A 412 -29.40 -5.21 12.88
CA LEU A 412 -29.63 -5.48 11.45
C LEU A 412 -30.67 -6.58 11.21
N SER A 413 -31.13 -7.27 12.27
CA SER A 413 -31.98 -8.46 12.18
C SER A 413 -33.38 -8.19 11.58
N ALA A 414 -33.81 -6.93 11.59
CA ALA A 414 -35.08 -6.49 11.01
C ALA A 414 -34.99 -6.07 9.52
N LEU A 415 -33.79 -6.00 8.94
CA LEU A 415 -33.62 -5.68 7.52
C LEU A 415 -33.99 -6.89 6.64
N PRO A 416 -34.64 -6.69 5.48
CA PRO A 416 -34.95 -7.77 4.57
C PRO A 416 -33.67 -8.29 3.88
N ALA A 417 -33.50 -9.61 3.86
CA ALA A 417 -32.54 -10.27 2.99
C ALA A 417 -33.03 -10.29 1.52
N GLY A 418 -32.08 -10.28 0.59
CA GLY A 418 -32.29 -10.50 -0.84
C GLY A 418 -32.55 -11.96 -1.18
N GLU A 419 -32.73 -12.26 -2.48
CA GLU A 419 -32.89 -13.63 -2.98
C GLU A 419 -31.61 -14.47 -2.82
N ASP A 420 -30.46 -13.82 -2.71
CA ASP A 420 -29.12 -14.38 -2.45
C ASP A 420 -28.76 -14.45 -0.95
N GLY A 421 -29.72 -14.20 -0.06
CA GLY A 421 -29.51 -14.12 1.38
C GLY A 421 -28.79 -12.84 1.86
N SER A 422 -28.39 -11.95 0.97
CA SER A 422 -27.64 -10.74 1.34
C SER A 422 -28.52 -9.65 1.95
N VAL A 423 -28.01 -8.95 2.96
CA VAL A 423 -28.67 -7.82 3.61
C VAL A 423 -27.98 -6.53 3.20
N SER A 424 -28.67 -5.69 2.44
CA SER A 424 -28.18 -4.36 2.03
C SER A 424 -28.40 -3.32 3.14
N VAL A 425 -27.30 -2.83 3.73
CA VAL A 425 -27.33 -1.80 4.77
C VAL A 425 -26.86 -0.47 4.17
N LEU A 426 -27.67 0.59 4.31
CA LEU A 426 -27.38 1.91 3.71
C LEU A 426 -26.68 2.84 4.70
N PHE A 427 -25.59 3.47 4.26
CA PHE A 427 -24.76 4.38 5.05
C PHE A 427 -24.59 5.73 4.35
N ARG A 428 -24.41 6.81 5.10
CA ARG A 428 -23.89 8.08 4.57
C ARG A 428 -23.03 8.78 5.62
N TYR A 429 -22.08 9.60 5.19
CA TYR A 429 -21.34 10.46 6.12
C TYR A 429 -22.27 11.52 6.72
N ALA A 430 -22.03 11.95 7.96
CA ALA A 430 -22.85 12.98 8.62
C ALA A 430 -22.85 14.33 7.86
N ASP A 431 -21.79 14.60 7.10
CA ASP A 431 -21.59 15.75 6.22
C ASP A 431 -21.98 15.52 4.74
N SER A 432 -22.61 14.38 4.43
CA SER A 432 -22.99 13.99 3.07
C SER A 432 -24.46 13.60 2.93
N THR A 433 -25.00 13.79 1.72
CA THR A 433 -26.31 13.27 1.30
C THR A 433 -26.21 12.04 0.39
N VAL A 434 -25.00 11.59 0.05
CA VAL A 434 -24.77 10.44 -0.85
C VAL A 434 -24.83 9.16 -0.02
N PRO A 435 -25.74 8.22 -0.33
CA PRO A 435 -25.75 6.92 0.31
C PRO A 435 -24.71 5.98 -0.33
N HIS A 436 -24.13 5.12 0.51
CA HIS A 436 -23.29 3.99 0.18
C HIS A 436 -23.97 2.70 0.66
N VAL A 437 -23.62 1.57 0.08
CA VAL A 437 -24.12 0.24 0.47
C VAL A 437 -22.99 -0.52 1.16
N LEU A 438 -23.32 -1.18 2.27
CA LEU A 438 -22.60 -2.33 2.81
C LEU A 438 -23.48 -3.55 2.56
N THR A 439 -22.95 -4.56 1.87
CA THR A 439 -23.60 -5.86 1.79
C THR A 439 -23.19 -6.67 3.01
N VAL A 440 -24.15 -7.27 3.71
CA VAL A 440 -23.87 -8.23 4.80
C VAL A 440 -24.38 -9.59 4.36
N MET A 441 -23.55 -10.63 4.46
CA MET A 441 -23.96 -12.01 4.24
C MET A 441 -23.60 -12.81 5.49
N VAL A 442 -24.33 -13.88 5.79
CA VAL A 442 -24.13 -14.67 7.01
C VAL A 442 -24.18 -16.15 6.64
N SER A 443 -23.21 -16.91 7.12
CA SER A 443 -23.28 -18.38 7.13
C SER A 443 -24.40 -18.87 8.06
N ASP A 444 -24.69 -20.17 8.05
CA ASP A 444 -25.76 -20.75 8.88
C ASP A 444 -25.33 -22.04 9.60
N SER A 445 -24.80 -23.01 8.85
CA SER A 445 -24.53 -24.36 9.38
C SER A 445 -23.03 -24.71 9.46
N VAL A 446 -22.13 -23.83 8.99
CA VAL A 446 -20.68 -24.09 8.91
C VAL A 446 -19.92 -23.51 10.12
N ARG A 447 -18.89 -24.23 10.59
CA ARG A 447 -17.98 -23.77 11.65
C ARG A 447 -17.13 -22.59 11.16
N ALA A 448 -16.78 -21.64 12.03
CA ALA A 448 -15.88 -20.54 11.68
C ALA A 448 -14.47 -20.79 12.22
N LEU A 449 -13.45 -20.70 11.35
CA LEU A 449 -12.05 -20.78 11.72
C LEU A 449 -11.38 -19.41 11.51
N TYR A 450 -10.97 -18.77 12.59
CA TYR A 450 -10.17 -17.56 12.57
C TYR A 450 -8.70 -17.90 12.73
N LEU A 451 -7.88 -17.44 11.80
CA LEU A 451 -6.43 -17.39 11.91
C LEU A 451 -6.01 -15.92 12.08
N VAL A 452 -5.14 -15.64 13.05
CA VAL A 452 -4.61 -14.30 13.29
C VAL A 452 -3.10 -14.39 13.44
N SER A 453 -2.35 -13.77 12.52
CA SER A 453 -0.89 -13.74 12.60
C SER A 453 -0.37 -12.92 13.78
N ASP A 454 0.80 -13.27 14.30
CA ASP A 454 1.49 -12.51 15.37
C ASP A 454 1.91 -11.11 14.90
N ASP A 455 2.30 -10.99 13.63
CA ASP A 455 2.58 -9.73 12.94
C ASP A 455 1.81 -9.68 11.60
N PRO A 456 0.52 -9.28 11.61
CA PRO A 456 -0.29 -9.19 10.38
C PRO A 456 0.23 -8.18 9.36
N VAL A 457 1.16 -7.30 9.73
CA VAL A 457 1.70 -6.24 8.86
C VAL A 457 2.89 -6.75 8.04
N ASN A 458 3.81 -7.49 8.66
CA ASN A 458 5.03 -7.97 8.00
C ASN A 458 5.00 -9.47 7.68
N GLU A 459 4.31 -10.28 8.50
CA GLU A 459 4.21 -11.75 8.38
C GLU A 459 2.74 -12.23 8.33
N GLY A 460 1.81 -11.36 7.94
CA GLY A 460 0.38 -11.67 7.77
C GLY A 460 0.05 -12.51 6.52
N ARG A 461 -1.24 -12.70 6.24
CA ARG A 461 -1.72 -13.40 5.03
C ARG A 461 -1.01 -12.97 3.74
N PRO A 462 -0.79 -11.67 3.43
CA PRO A 462 -0.12 -11.28 2.18
C PRO A 462 1.32 -11.77 2.05
N PHE A 463 2.02 -11.99 3.17
CA PHE A 463 3.36 -12.60 3.21
C PHE A 463 3.30 -14.11 2.92
N VAL A 464 2.32 -14.83 3.48
CA VAL A 464 2.10 -16.26 3.21
C VAL A 464 1.63 -16.49 1.77
N ASP A 465 0.59 -15.79 1.32
CA ASP A 465 0.04 -15.88 -0.04
C ASP A 465 1.04 -15.44 -1.12
N GLY A 466 1.95 -14.53 -0.77
CA GLY A 466 2.99 -13.99 -1.65
C GLY A 466 4.18 -14.93 -1.89
N SER A 467 4.28 -16.06 -1.18
CA SER A 467 5.35 -17.04 -1.31
C SER A 467 5.17 -17.92 -2.56
N PRO A 468 6.03 -17.83 -3.59
CA PRO A 468 5.83 -18.58 -4.85
C PRO A 468 5.92 -20.10 -4.68
N ASP A 469 6.65 -20.56 -3.67
CA ASP A 469 6.98 -21.94 -3.35
C ASP A 469 6.38 -22.38 -2.00
N HIS A 470 5.35 -21.68 -1.51
CA HIS A 470 4.63 -21.93 -0.25
C HIS A 470 5.55 -22.18 0.96
N SER A 471 6.75 -21.59 0.97
CA SER A 471 7.79 -21.75 1.99
C SER A 471 7.67 -20.76 3.15
N ALA A 472 6.98 -19.63 2.93
CA ALA A 472 6.72 -18.64 3.97
C ALA A 472 5.87 -19.24 5.10
N LYS A 473 6.28 -18.94 6.34
CA LYS A 473 5.71 -19.48 7.58
C LYS A 473 5.47 -18.31 8.52
N ALA A 474 4.21 -17.97 8.74
CA ALA A 474 3.81 -17.07 9.81
C ALA A 474 3.65 -17.85 11.13
N LYS A 475 3.66 -17.12 12.25
CA LYS A 475 3.12 -17.58 13.54
C LYS A 475 1.85 -16.79 13.85
N GLY A 476 1.06 -17.26 14.81
CA GLY A 476 -0.18 -16.61 15.17
C GLY A 476 -1.00 -17.42 16.15
N SER A 477 -2.30 -17.22 16.15
CA SER A 477 -3.30 -17.96 16.92
C SER A 477 -4.45 -18.44 16.03
N ALA A 478 -5.20 -19.43 16.54
CA ALA A 478 -6.45 -19.89 15.94
C ALA A 478 -7.59 -19.92 16.94
N LEU A 479 -8.77 -19.50 16.49
CA LEU A 479 -10.05 -19.69 17.17
C LEU A 479 -10.98 -20.46 16.22
N LEU A 480 -11.42 -21.65 16.62
CA LEU A 480 -12.39 -22.48 15.88
C LEU A 480 -13.70 -22.52 16.67
N VAL A 481 -14.80 -22.12 16.04
CA VAL A 481 -16.11 -21.91 16.68
C VAL A 481 -17.20 -22.65 15.91
N ASN A 482 -18.07 -23.35 16.64
CA ASN A 482 -19.26 -23.99 16.07
C ASN A 482 -20.34 -22.97 15.67
N PRO A 483 -21.33 -23.36 14.86
CA PRO A 483 -22.47 -22.49 14.50
C PRO A 483 -23.26 -21.94 15.69
N ASP A 484 -23.32 -22.68 16.80
CA ASP A 484 -23.98 -22.25 18.05
C ASP A 484 -23.13 -21.31 18.92
N GLY A 485 -21.94 -20.95 18.47
CA GLY A 485 -20.99 -20.09 19.17
C GLY A 485 -20.13 -20.80 20.22
N THR A 486 -20.23 -22.13 20.39
CA THR A 486 -19.33 -22.89 21.28
C THR A 486 -17.92 -22.99 20.71
N VAL A 487 -16.91 -22.98 21.57
CA VAL A 487 -15.50 -22.95 21.18
C VAL A 487 -14.95 -24.37 21.09
N VAL A 488 -14.37 -24.70 19.94
CA VAL A 488 -13.68 -25.99 19.69
C VAL A 488 -12.19 -25.88 20.02
N TYR A 489 -11.57 -24.77 19.63
CA TYR A 489 -10.16 -24.47 19.88
C TYR A 489 -9.97 -22.96 20.02
N ASP A 490 -9.15 -22.54 20.98
CA ASP A 490 -8.70 -21.16 21.18
C ASP A 490 -7.25 -21.25 21.70
N GLY A 491 -6.27 -20.91 20.87
CA GLY A 491 -4.86 -21.11 21.21
C GLY A 491 -3.85 -20.80 20.10
N GLU A 492 -2.57 -20.89 20.46
CA GLU A 492 -1.45 -20.48 19.62
C GLU A 492 -1.13 -21.47 18.48
N LEU A 493 -0.58 -20.93 17.40
CA LEU A 493 -0.06 -21.64 16.23
C LEU A 493 1.45 -21.42 16.07
N SER A 494 2.18 -22.53 16.15
CA SER A 494 3.61 -22.58 15.79
C SER A 494 3.89 -22.29 14.31
N GLN A 495 2.88 -22.43 13.43
CA GLN A 495 3.00 -22.23 11.98
C GLN A 495 1.63 -21.99 11.32
N ILE A 496 1.56 -21.02 10.41
CA ILE A 496 0.61 -20.93 9.29
C ILE A 496 1.45 -20.85 8.00
N LYS A 497 1.21 -21.72 7.02
CA LYS A 497 1.89 -21.68 5.71
C LYS A 497 0.95 -22.06 4.58
N GLY A 498 1.35 -21.74 3.35
CA GLY A 498 0.71 -22.29 2.14
C GLY A 498 0.94 -23.80 2.01
N ARG A 499 0.16 -24.46 1.14
CA ARG A 499 0.41 -25.85 0.75
C ARG A 499 0.00 -26.16 -0.70
N GLY A 500 0.39 -27.34 -1.17
CA GLY A 500 -0.09 -27.93 -2.42
C GLY A 500 0.71 -27.48 -3.64
N ASN A 501 0.72 -28.30 -4.68
CA ASN A 501 1.49 -28.05 -5.89
C ASN A 501 0.66 -27.21 -6.88
N SER A 502 -0.13 -27.87 -7.72
CA SER A 502 -0.95 -27.22 -8.76
C SER A 502 -1.93 -26.19 -8.18
N THR A 503 -2.62 -26.51 -7.08
CA THR A 503 -3.57 -25.58 -6.43
C THR A 503 -2.90 -24.29 -5.96
N TRP A 504 -1.66 -24.34 -5.44
CA TRP A 504 -0.95 -23.15 -5.01
C TRP A 504 -0.55 -22.26 -6.20
N GLY A 505 -0.10 -22.86 -7.31
CA GLY A 505 0.31 -22.13 -8.50
C GLY A 505 -0.84 -21.59 -9.34
N LEU A 506 -1.95 -22.34 -9.45
CA LEU A 506 -3.03 -22.09 -10.42
C LEU A 506 -4.25 -21.37 -9.84
N SER A 507 -4.57 -21.56 -8.56
CA SER A 507 -5.77 -20.98 -7.93
C SER A 507 -5.51 -19.58 -7.35
N LYS A 508 -6.51 -18.70 -7.36
CA LYS A 508 -6.50 -17.47 -6.55
C LYS A 508 -6.80 -17.76 -5.07
N LYS A 509 -7.63 -18.77 -4.79
CA LYS A 509 -8.06 -19.19 -3.47
C LYS A 509 -7.03 -20.17 -2.88
N LYS A 510 -6.08 -19.62 -2.12
CA LYS A 510 -4.90 -20.35 -1.62
C LYS A 510 -5.26 -21.36 -0.53
N PRO A 511 -4.84 -22.65 -0.62
CA PRO A 511 -4.94 -23.62 0.47
C PRO A 511 -3.78 -23.51 1.47
N TYR A 512 -4.02 -23.88 2.73
CA TYR A 512 -3.05 -23.71 3.82
C TYR A 512 -2.76 -25.00 4.59
N GLN A 513 -1.69 -24.98 5.37
CA GLN A 513 -1.44 -25.89 6.48
C GLN A 513 -1.19 -25.07 7.75
N ILE A 514 -1.80 -25.47 8.86
CA ILE A 514 -1.57 -24.89 10.19
C ILE A 514 -0.92 -25.93 11.12
N LYS A 515 -0.14 -25.45 12.09
CA LYS A 515 0.44 -26.28 13.15
C LYS A 515 0.18 -25.67 14.52
N LEU A 516 -0.77 -26.25 15.25
CA LEU A 516 -1.13 -25.88 16.62
C LEU A 516 0.10 -25.98 17.55
N GLU A 517 0.17 -25.11 18.56
CA GLU A 517 1.19 -25.25 19.62
C GLU A 517 0.89 -26.48 20.50
N GLU A 518 -0.37 -26.84 20.69
CA GLU A 518 -0.82 -28.01 21.47
C GLU A 518 -1.74 -28.95 20.68
N LYS A 519 -1.65 -30.27 20.93
CA LYS A 519 -2.47 -31.29 20.23
C LYS A 519 -3.96 -31.11 20.55
N CYS A 520 -4.80 -30.95 19.53
CA CYS A 520 -6.26 -30.89 19.67
C CYS A 520 -6.97 -31.72 18.59
N ASP A 521 -8.18 -32.22 18.89
CA ASP A 521 -9.10 -32.79 17.91
C ASP A 521 -10.02 -31.66 17.42
N LEU A 522 -9.65 -31.02 16.31
CA LEU A 522 -10.41 -29.91 15.73
C LEU A 522 -11.72 -30.35 15.06
N LEU A 523 -11.87 -31.64 14.76
CA LEU A 523 -13.07 -32.17 14.12
C LEU A 523 -14.14 -32.54 15.15
N GLN A 524 -13.75 -32.77 16.40
CA GLN A 524 -14.59 -33.24 17.50
C GLN A 524 -15.11 -34.67 17.25
N THR A 525 -14.24 -35.52 16.69
CA THR A 525 -14.47 -36.96 16.47
C THR A 525 -14.81 -37.70 17.76
N GLY A 526 -14.33 -37.19 18.90
CA GLY A 526 -14.48 -37.84 20.21
C GLY A 526 -13.48 -38.95 20.47
N ASN A 527 -12.48 -39.11 19.60
CA ASN A 527 -11.34 -40.01 19.77
C ASN A 527 -10.11 -39.21 20.25
N ASP A 528 -9.57 -39.53 21.43
CA ASP A 528 -8.38 -38.86 21.96
C ASP A 528 -7.12 -39.08 21.08
N ASP A 529 -7.06 -40.17 20.32
CA ASP A 529 -5.95 -40.46 19.40
C ASP A 529 -5.94 -39.51 18.19
N ASN A 530 -7.10 -38.98 17.78
CA ASN A 530 -7.22 -38.04 16.66
C ASN A 530 -6.70 -36.62 16.98
N ARG A 531 -6.22 -36.39 18.22
CA ARG A 531 -5.66 -35.11 18.66
C ARG A 531 -4.28 -34.86 18.04
N ASN A 532 -4.20 -33.91 17.12
CA ASN A 532 -2.98 -33.62 16.37
C ASN A 532 -2.64 -32.12 16.41
N LYS A 533 -1.37 -31.78 16.12
CA LYS A 533 -0.90 -30.41 15.90
C LYS A 533 -1.03 -29.99 14.44
N THR A 534 -0.84 -30.89 13.48
CA THR A 534 -0.86 -30.54 12.05
C THR A 534 -2.25 -30.72 11.44
N TRP A 535 -2.74 -29.68 10.78
CA TRP A 535 -4.04 -29.69 10.08
C TRP A 535 -3.92 -28.97 8.73
N VAL A 536 -4.72 -29.37 7.74
CA VAL A 536 -4.75 -28.72 6.41
C VAL A 536 -6.11 -28.09 6.13
N LEU A 537 -6.07 -27.00 5.38
CA LEU A 537 -7.23 -26.26 4.90
C LEU A 537 -7.25 -26.34 3.38
N LEU A 538 -8.09 -27.23 2.84
CA LEU A 538 -8.21 -27.42 1.40
C LEU A 538 -9.20 -26.39 0.84
N ALA A 539 -8.75 -25.58 -0.12
CA ALA A 539 -9.57 -24.58 -0.78
C ALA A 539 -10.64 -25.19 -1.72
N ASN A 540 -10.47 -26.47 -2.10
CA ASN A 540 -11.30 -27.21 -3.07
C ASN A 540 -11.60 -26.40 -4.35
N ALA A 541 -10.65 -25.57 -4.80
CA ALA A 541 -10.90 -24.47 -5.73
C ALA A 541 -11.49 -24.91 -7.09
N THR A 542 -10.98 -26.01 -7.65
CA THR A 542 -11.49 -26.59 -8.91
C THR A 542 -12.73 -27.48 -8.72
N ASP A 543 -13.05 -27.88 -7.49
CA ASP A 543 -14.28 -28.60 -7.17
C ASP A 543 -15.40 -27.58 -6.95
N SER A 544 -16.17 -27.31 -8.00
CA SER A 544 -17.31 -26.38 -7.96
C SER A 544 -18.53 -26.88 -7.16
N SER A 545 -18.42 -28.03 -6.48
CA SER A 545 -19.37 -28.46 -5.45
C SER A 545 -18.80 -28.36 -4.03
N ARG A 546 -17.48 -28.20 -3.88
CA ARG A 546 -16.66 -28.36 -2.65
C ARG A 546 -16.78 -29.69 -1.89
N LEU A 547 -17.58 -30.65 -2.37
CA LEU A 547 -17.96 -31.87 -1.67
C LEU A 547 -17.16 -33.13 -2.04
N ARG A 548 -16.38 -33.13 -3.14
CA ARG A 548 -15.82 -34.37 -3.71
C ARG A 548 -14.84 -35.08 -2.76
N ASN A 549 -13.98 -34.31 -2.09
CA ASN A 549 -13.08 -34.84 -1.06
C ASN A 549 -13.87 -35.48 0.10
N THR A 550 -14.85 -34.76 0.66
CA THR A 550 -15.73 -35.24 1.74
C THR A 550 -16.45 -36.54 1.38
N VAL A 551 -17.04 -36.61 0.18
CA VAL A 551 -17.73 -37.81 -0.32
C VAL A 551 -16.78 -39.02 -0.46
N ALA A 552 -15.55 -38.80 -0.93
CA ALA A 552 -14.56 -39.86 -1.07
C ALA A 552 -14.02 -40.35 0.29
N TYR A 553 -13.81 -39.44 1.25
CA TYR A 553 -13.30 -39.74 2.58
C TYR A 553 -14.36 -40.45 3.43
N ASP A 554 -15.60 -39.95 3.49
CA ASP A 554 -16.72 -40.62 4.17
C ASP A 554 -16.96 -42.04 3.59
N LEU A 555 -16.83 -42.22 2.26
CA LEU A 555 -16.91 -43.54 1.60
C LEU A 555 -15.77 -44.48 2.05
N ALA A 556 -14.54 -43.97 2.13
CA ALA A 556 -13.36 -44.76 2.49
C ALA A 556 -13.43 -45.29 3.93
N LEU A 557 -13.79 -44.42 4.88
CA LEU A 557 -14.03 -44.78 6.27
C LEU A 557 -15.10 -45.87 6.38
N ALA A 558 -16.20 -45.75 5.62
CA ALA A 558 -17.29 -46.71 5.67
C ALA A 558 -17.00 -48.05 4.96
N LEU A 559 -16.15 -48.06 3.93
CA LEU A 559 -15.53 -49.29 3.40
C LEU A 559 -14.57 -49.95 4.42
N GLY A 560 -14.19 -49.22 5.47
CA GLY A 560 -13.40 -49.70 6.60
C GLY A 560 -11.92 -49.34 6.51
N LEU A 561 -11.54 -48.40 5.66
CA LEU A 561 -10.16 -47.90 5.58
C LEU A 561 -9.95 -46.88 6.70
N SER A 562 -9.52 -47.35 7.88
CA SER A 562 -9.40 -46.54 9.09
C SER A 562 -8.33 -45.44 9.04
N THR A 563 -7.49 -45.42 8.00
CA THR A 563 -6.51 -44.35 7.76
C THR A 563 -7.04 -43.23 6.87
N ALA A 564 -8.26 -43.36 6.32
CA ALA A 564 -8.84 -42.30 5.48
C ALA A 564 -9.02 -41.00 6.29
N PRO A 565 -8.71 -39.81 5.73
CA PRO A 565 -8.75 -38.57 6.49
C PRO A 565 -10.18 -38.22 6.94
N GLU A 566 -10.38 -37.91 8.22
CA GLU A 566 -11.61 -37.23 8.66
C GLU A 566 -11.57 -35.73 8.27
N CYS A 567 -12.74 -35.12 8.05
CA CYS A 567 -12.83 -33.72 7.61
C CYS A 567 -14.16 -33.03 7.93
N ALA A 568 -14.15 -31.70 7.98
CA ALA A 568 -15.32 -30.84 8.18
C ALA A 568 -15.21 -29.52 7.41
N ALA A 569 -16.33 -28.92 7.03
CA ALA A 569 -16.36 -27.59 6.42
C ALA A 569 -16.05 -26.49 7.45
N VAL A 570 -15.31 -25.46 7.03
CA VAL A 570 -15.06 -24.24 7.80
C VAL A 570 -15.15 -22.98 6.93
N ASP A 571 -15.81 -21.94 7.44
CA ASP A 571 -15.65 -20.56 6.96
C ASP A 571 -14.31 -20.05 7.47
N LEU A 572 -13.35 -19.84 6.56
CA LEU A 572 -12.02 -19.37 6.92
C LEU A 572 -11.96 -17.85 6.97
N TYR A 573 -11.44 -17.33 8.07
CA TYR A 573 -11.05 -15.93 8.24
C TYR A 573 -9.55 -15.88 8.52
N TYR A 574 -8.78 -15.08 7.79
CA TYR A 574 -7.34 -14.92 8.02
C TYR A 574 -6.99 -13.44 8.12
N ASP A 575 -6.42 -13.03 9.26
CA ASP A 575 -6.18 -11.64 9.66
C ASP A 575 -7.46 -10.77 9.65
N GLY A 576 -8.59 -11.43 9.89
CA GLY A 576 -9.94 -10.86 9.90
C GLY A 576 -10.60 -10.73 8.52
N GLU A 577 -9.90 -11.01 7.41
CA GLU A 577 -10.53 -11.10 6.09
C GLU A 577 -11.21 -12.46 5.92
N TYR A 578 -12.48 -12.49 5.48
CA TYR A 578 -13.10 -13.72 5.00
C TYR A 578 -12.35 -14.24 3.76
N ARG A 579 -12.04 -15.54 3.76
CA ARG A 579 -11.25 -16.22 2.72
C ARG A 579 -12.06 -17.24 1.93
N GLY A 580 -13.32 -17.48 2.28
CA GLY A 580 -14.17 -18.50 1.65
C GLY A 580 -14.42 -19.74 2.51
N SER A 581 -15.14 -20.68 1.92
CA SER A 581 -15.38 -22.04 2.41
C SER A 581 -14.13 -22.91 2.21
N TYR A 582 -13.70 -23.64 3.24
CA TYR A 582 -12.58 -24.59 3.17
C TYR A 582 -12.97 -25.92 3.78
N LEU A 583 -12.35 -26.99 3.30
CA LEU A 583 -12.37 -28.28 3.98
C LEU A 583 -11.21 -28.33 4.97
N LEU A 584 -11.52 -28.22 6.28
CA LEU A 584 -10.60 -28.58 7.35
C LEU A 584 -10.45 -30.10 7.33
N SER A 585 -9.25 -30.57 7.05
CA SER A 585 -8.95 -31.99 6.91
C SER A 585 -7.74 -32.37 7.74
N GLU A 586 -7.74 -33.62 8.17
CA GLU A 586 -6.55 -34.31 8.62
C GLU A 586 -5.49 -34.36 7.51
N LYS A 587 -4.21 -34.33 7.88
CA LYS A 587 -3.09 -34.53 6.95
C LYS A 587 -2.82 -36.04 6.80
N ALA A 588 -2.47 -36.47 5.58
CA ALA A 588 -1.82 -37.75 5.35
C ALA A 588 -0.39 -37.71 5.95
N GLU A 589 -0.23 -38.28 7.14
CA GLU A 589 1.04 -38.31 7.90
C GLU A 589 1.07 -39.48 8.90
N ILE A 590 2.28 -39.85 9.33
CA ILE A 590 2.52 -40.83 10.39
C ILE A 590 2.26 -40.16 11.73
N ASN A 591 1.13 -40.46 12.36
CA ASN A 591 0.74 -39.97 13.68
C ASN A 591 -0.37 -40.86 14.27
N ASP A 592 -0.52 -40.79 15.59
CA ASP A 592 -1.69 -41.30 16.31
C ASP A 592 -2.98 -40.77 15.62
N GLY A 593 -3.99 -41.63 15.48
CA GLY A 593 -5.25 -41.29 14.79
C GLY A 593 -5.12 -40.97 13.29
N ARG A 594 -3.97 -41.22 12.65
CA ARG A 594 -3.73 -41.02 11.20
C ARG A 594 -3.21 -42.33 10.60
N VAL A 595 -2.04 -42.29 9.96
CA VAL A 595 -1.24 -43.50 9.71
C VAL A 595 -0.53 -43.84 11.02
N ASP A 596 -1.23 -44.48 11.96
CA ASP A 596 -0.66 -44.87 13.25
C ASP A 596 0.29 -46.06 13.08
N ILE A 597 1.56 -45.76 12.81
CA ILE A 597 2.68 -46.70 12.76
C ILE A 597 3.88 -46.12 13.54
N HIS A 598 4.94 -46.90 13.71
CA HIS A 598 6.19 -46.40 14.29
C HIS A 598 6.77 -45.23 13.48
N LYS A 599 7.29 -44.20 14.16
CA LYS A 599 7.92 -43.02 13.54
C LYS A 599 9.42 -43.25 13.36
N LEU A 600 9.83 -43.68 12.16
CA LEU A 600 11.24 -43.83 11.83
C LEU A 600 12.01 -42.49 11.78
N GLU A 601 11.29 -41.36 11.65
CA GLU A 601 11.89 -40.03 11.62
C GLU A 601 12.48 -39.63 12.99
N ASP A 602 11.79 -39.94 14.09
CA ASP A 602 12.30 -39.71 15.45
C ASP A 602 13.59 -40.52 15.70
N ASP A 603 13.62 -41.79 15.27
CA ASP A 603 14.81 -42.66 15.35
C ASP A 603 15.96 -42.14 14.48
N ASN A 604 15.65 -41.56 13.32
CA ASN A 604 16.62 -40.95 12.41
C ASN A 604 17.29 -39.72 13.02
N GLU A 605 16.53 -38.87 13.71
CA GLU A 605 17.06 -37.74 14.47
C GLU A 605 17.93 -38.22 15.65
N GLU A 606 17.48 -39.22 16.42
CA GLU A 606 18.27 -39.77 17.54
C GLU A 606 19.60 -40.40 17.08
N ALA A 607 19.60 -41.07 15.92
CA ALA A 607 20.81 -41.66 15.33
C ALA A 607 21.81 -40.61 14.79
N ASN A 608 21.38 -39.36 14.56
CA ASN A 608 22.17 -38.30 13.91
C ASN A 608 22.26 -37.01 14.76
N PRO A 609 22.71 -37.09 16.04
CA PRO A 609 22.61 -35.97 16.98
C PRO A 609 23.47 -34.77 16.56
N GLY A 610 22.82 -33.63 16.34
CA GLY A 610 23.47 -32.38 15.93
C GLY A 610 23.83 -32.31 14.44
N VAL A 611 23.15 -33.09 13.60
CA VAL A 611 23.21 -33.03 12.14
C VAL A 611 21.90 -32.47 11.61
N GLU A 612 21.96 -31.35 10.87
CA GLU A 612 20.80 -30.83 10.14
C GLU A 612 20.52 -31.72 8.92
N LEU A 613 19.60 -32.68 9.06
CA LEU A 613 19.34 -33.71 8.04
C LEU A 613 18.93 -33.10 6.69
N ASP A 614 18.16 -32.01 6.71
CA ASP A 614 17.74 -31.27 5.51
C ASP A 614 18.89 -30.62 4.73
N GLU A 615 20.01 -30.33 5.39
CA GLU A 615 21.20 -29.76 4.74
C GLU A 615 22.13 -30.84 4.17
N LEU A 616 21.88 -32.13 4.44
CA LEU A 616 22.72 -33.21 3.92
C LEU A 616 22.68 -33.27 2.39
N PRO A 617 23.84 -33.49 1.73
CA PRO A 617 23.91 -33.61 0.28
C PRO A 617 23.18 -34.87 -0.20
N LEU A 618 22.50 -34.78 -1.33
CA LEU A 618 21.76 -35.90 -1.91
C LEU A 618 22.65 -36.71 -2.87
N ALA A 619 22.51 -38.04 -2.81
CA ALA A 619 23.18 -38.96 -3.73
C ALA A 619 22.21 -40.02 -4.26
N GLN A 620 22.59 -40.72 -5.33
CA GLN A 620 21.77 -41.78 -5.93
C GLN A 620 22.46 -43.14 -5.83
N GLY A 621 21.65 -44.17 -5.59
CA GLY A 621 22.03 -45.57 -5.51
C GLY A 621 21.28 -46.42 -6.54
N THR A 622 21.55 -47.72 -6.55
CA THR A 622 20.85 -48.69 -7.39
C THR A 622 20.60 -49.96 -6.60
N ASN A 623 19.36 -50.43 -6.57
CA ASN A 623 18.97 -51.64 -5.83
C ASN A 623 19.26 -52.93 -6.63
N ARG A 624 19.04 -54.10 -6.03
CA ARG A 624 19.28 -55.40 -6.69
C ARG A 624 18.41 -55.69 -7.92
N TYR A 625 17.32 -54.93 -8.10
CA TYR A 625 16.45 -54.98 -9.28
C TYR A 625 16.91 -54.05 -10.41
N GLY A 626 18.02 -53.33 -10.22
CA GLY A 626 18.57 -52.39 -11.20
C GLY A 626 17.88 -51.03 -11.22
N GLN A 627 17.10 -50.71 -10.19
CA GLN A 627 16.30 -49.49 -10.09
C GLN A 627 17.01 -48.42 -9.27
N THR A 628 16.77 -47.15 -9.61
CA THR A 628 17.44 -46.01 -8.98
C THR A 628 16.69 -45.56 -7.75
N PHE A 629 17.42 -45.17 -6.70
CA PHE A 629 16.89 -44.44 -5.55
C PHE A 629 17.78 -43.25 -5.20
N GLN A 630 17.23 -42.26 -4.53
CA GLN A 630 17.92 -41.07 -4.01
C GLN A 630 17.83 -41.04 -2.48
N TYR A 631 18.92 -40.64 -1.82
CA TYR A 631 19.08 -40.70 -0.37
C TYR A 631 19.94 -39.54 0.16
N ALA A 632 19.84 -39.26 1.47
CA ALA A 632 20.69 -38.31 2.19
C ALA A 632 22.08 -38.91 2.44
N GLN A 633 23.11 -38.35 1.79
CA GLN A 633 24.46 -38.88 1.82
C GLN A 633 25.17 -38.50 3.14
N GLY A 634 25.62 -39.53 3.87
CA GLY A 634 26.37 -39.36 5.12
C GLY A 634 25.52 -39.48 6.39
N MET A 635 24.21 -39.64 6.25
CA MET A 635 23.29 -39.98 7.33
C MET A 635 23.62 -41.36 7.92
N ALA A 636 23.62 -41.47 9.25
CA ALA A 636 23.74 -42.72 10.00
C ALA A 636 22.39 -43.42 10.14
N ASP A 637 22.42 -44.75 10.16
CA ASP A 637 21.24 -45.60 10.33
C ASP A 637 20.84 -45.74 11.82
N PRO A 638 19.53 -45.72 12.14
CA PRO A 638 19.03 -46.24 13.42
C PRO A 638 19.14 -47.76 13.50
N ALA A 639 18.86 -48.33 14.67
CA ALA A 639 19.05 -49.76 14.94
C ALA A 639 18.00 -50.66 14.25
N ASP A 640 16.81 -50.14 13.99
CA ASP A 640 15.74 -50.79 13.22
C ASP A 640 15.36 -49.89 12.04
N ILE A 641 15.26 -50.49 10.86
CA ILE A 641 14.83 -49.83 9.61
C ILE A 641 13.69 -50.63 8.93
N SER A 642 13.08 -51.58 9.64
CA SER A 642 12.10 -52.53 9.08
C SER A 642 10.75 -51.92 8.72
N GLY A 643 10.44 -50.73 9.22
CA GLY A 643 9.20 -50.02 8.91
C GLY A 643 9.19 -48.61 9.47
N GLY A 644 8.02 -47.99 9.47
CA GLY A 644 7.83 -46.57 9.76
C GLY A 644 7.98 -45.68 8.52
N TYR A 645 7.55 -46.17 7.35
CA TYR A 645 7.59 -45.44 6.09
C TYR A 645 6.18 -45.10 5.60
N LEU A 646 5.96 -43.84 5.20
CA LEU A 646 4.83 -43.37 4.41
C LEU A 646 5.32 -43.00 3.01
N LEU A 647 4.69 -43.58 1.99
CA LEU A 647 5.07 -43.48 0.60
C LEU A 647 3.95 -42.82 -0.22
N GLU A 648 4.31 -42.10 -1.28
CA GLU A 648 3.41 -41.64 -2.33
C GLU A 648 3.92 -42.17 -3.68
N LEU A 649 3.05 -42.79 -4.49
CA LEU A 649 3.32 -42.96 -5.93
C LEU A 649 3.21 -41.58 -6.58
N ASP A 650 4.33 -41.03 -7.05
CA ASP A 650 4.39 -39.76 -7.78
C ASP A 650 5.34 -39.92 -8.97
N ILE A 651 4.77 -39.84 -10.18
CA ILE A 651 5.53 -39.94 -11.43
C ILE A 651 5.92 -38.57 -12.02
N SER A 652 5.41 -37.48 -11.44
CA SER A 652 5.41 -36.13 -11.99
C SER A 652 6.44 -35.22 -11.30
N TYR A 653 6.50 -35.24 -9.96
CA TYR A 653 7.25 -34.27 -9.16
C TYR A 653 8.40 -34.88 -8.34
N TYR A 654 8.46 -36.22 -8.18
CA TYR A 654 9.40 -36.95 -7.32
C TYR A 654 10.87 -36.53 -7.42
N ARG A 655 11.30 -36.00 -8.57
CA ARG A 655 12.69 -35.53 -8.77
C ARG A 655 13.06 -34.28 -7.97
N GLY A 656 12.07 -33.52 -7.50
CA GLY A 656 12.26 -32.39 -6.58
C GLY A 656 12.37 -32.84 -5.12
N GLU A 657 11.92 -34.05 -4.80
CA GLU A 657 11.88 -34.58 -3.45
C GLU A 657 13.24 -35.13 -3.01
N ARG A 658 13.49 -35.15 -1.70
CA ARG A 658 14.78 -35.57 -1.12
C ARG A 658 15.00 -37.08 -1.28
N CYS A 659 13.98 -37.87 -0.94
CA CYS A 659 14.04 -39.33 -0.88
C CYS A 659 12.99 -39.97 -1.78
N TRP A 660 13.42 -40.61 -2.87
CA TRP A 660 12.56 -41.27 -3.85
C TRP A 660 13.22 -42.52 -4.44
N PHE A 661 12.44 -43.43 -5.01
CA PHE A 661 12.92 -44.60 -5.73
C PHE A 661 12.02 -44.97 -6.92
N THR A 662 12.59 -45.65 -7.93
CA THR A 662 11.83 -46.20 -9.04
C THR A 662 11.52 -47.68 -8.85
N THR A 663 10.40 -48.13 -9.43
CA THR A 663 9.93 -49.52 -9.47
C THR A 663 9.56 -49.90 -10.91
N THR A 664 9.00 -51.09 -11.13
CA THR A 664 8.35 -51.46 -12.41
C THR A 664 6.98 -50.81 -12.59
N ALA A 665 6.35 -50.32 -11.52
CA ALA A 665 5.02 -49.70 -11.54
C ALA A 665 5.06 -48.16 -11.69
N GLY A 666 6.14 -47.53 -11.25
CA GLY A 666 6.29 -46.07 -11.24
C GLY A 666 7.42 -45.59 -10.33
N ALA A 667 7.45 -44.28 -10.05
CA ALA A 667 8.33 -43.70 -9.05
C ALA A 667 7.55 -43.46 -7.75
N PHE A 668 8.21 -43.68 -6.62
CA PHE A 668 7.67 -43.47 -5.28
C PHE A 668 8.54 -42.47 -4.53
N VAL A 669 7.89 -41.55 -3.83
CA VAL A 669 8.50 -40.63 -2.86
C VAL A 669 8.29 -41.22 -1.47
N VAL A 670 9.30 -41.15 -0.60
CA VAL A 670 9.09 -41.36 0.83
C VAL A 670 8.70 -40.00 1.40
N LYS A 671 7.45 -39.88 1.85
CA LYS A 671 6.89 -38.63 2.40
C LYS A 671 7.28 -38.44 3.85
N GLU A 672 7.27 -39.52 4.63
CA GLU A 672 7.76 -39.56 6.01
C GLU A 672 8.52 -40.88 6.22
N PRO A 673 9.78 -40.88 6.70
CA PRO A 673 10.61 -39.70 6.99
C PRO A 673 10.95 -38.86 5.73
N GLU A 674 11.20 -37.57 5.88
CA GLU A 674 11.65 -36.70 4.77
C GLU A 674 13.12 -36.97 4.38
N ASN A 675 13.93 -37.47 5.33
CA ASN A 675 15.34 -37.80 5.17
C ASN A 675 15.63 -39.26 5.50
N LEU A 676 16.30 -39.97 4.58
CA LEU A 676 16.68 -41.38 4.74
C LEU A 676 18.10 -41.66 4.25
N SER A 677 18.73 -42.64 4.91
CA SER A 677 20.06 -43.15 4.59
C SER A 677 20.09 -43.98 3.28
N TYR A 678 21.30 -44.39 2.87
CA TYR A 678 21.47 -45.38 1.81
C TYR A 678 20.80 -46.73 2.13
N ALA A 679 20.93 -47.24 3.37
CA ALA A 679 20.44 -48.56 3.72
C ALA A 679 18.92 -48.59 3.86
N GLN A 680 18.33 -47.51 4.38
CA GLN A 680 16.88 -47.33 4.44
C GLN A 680 16.26 -47.25 3.04
N MET A 681 16.81 -46.41 2.15
CA MET A 681 16.31 -46.29 0.78
C MET A 681 16.52 -47.58 -0.04
N LEU A 682 17.61 -48.30 0.19
CA LEU A 682 17.80 -49.64 -0.38
C LEU A 682 16.74 -50.62 0.13
N TYR A 683 16.46 -50.63 1.44
CA TYR A 683 15.47 -51.51 2.05
C TYR A 683 14.06 -51.27 1.49
N ILE A 684 13.55 -50.03 1.58
CA ILE A 684 12.16 -49.74 1.18
C ILE A 684 11.94 -49.89 -0.33
N SER A 685 12.94 -49.53 -1.16
CA SER A 685 12.83 -49.70 -2.62
C SER A 685 12.81 -51.18 -3.03
N GLU A 686 13.57 -52.04 -2.36
CA GLU A 686 13.50 -53.49 -2.61
C GLU A 686 12.21 -54.10 -2.06
N ARG A 687 11.77 -53.70 -0.85
CA ARG A 687 10.52 -54.18 -0.23
C ARG A 687 9.29 -53.84 -1.07
N MET A 688 9.24 -52.63 -1.63
CA MET A 688 8.13 -52.23 -2.52
C MET A 688 8.15 -52.99 -3.85
N GLN A 689 9.33 -53.20 -4.45
CA GLN A 689 9.44 -53.99 -5.67
C GLN A 689 9.11 -55.47 -5.44
N GLU A 690 9.43 -56.04 -4.27
CA GLU A 690 8.98 -57.37 -3.85
C GLU A 690 7.44 -57.44 -3.81
N ALA A 691 6.76 -56.47 -3.20
CA ALA A 691 5.31 -56.42 -3.11
C ALA A 691 4.63 -56.32 -4.49
N ILE A 692 5.19 -55.52 -5.39
CA ILE A 692 4.77 -55.42 -6.80
C ILE A 692 4.91 -56.79 -7.48
N ASN A 693 6.10 -57.41 -7.41
CA ASN A 693 6.35 -58.72 -8.02
C ASN A 693 5.46 -59.84 -7.44
N ALA A 694 5.12 -59.78 -6.16
CA ALA A 694 4.27 -60.76 -5.49
C ALA A 694 2.77 -60.61 -5.83
N SER A 695 2.35 -59.44 -6.31
CA SER A 695 0.94 -59.13 -6.60
C SER A 695 0.58 -59.30 -8.08
N ASP A 696 1.57 -59.29 -8.98
CA ASP A 696 1.41 -59.60 -10.40
C ASP A 696 1.53 -61.13 -10.66
N PRO A 697 0.49 -61.82 -11.15
CA PRO A 697 0.53 -63.26 -11.44
C PRO A 697 1.56 -63.69 -12.50
N GLU A 698 2.04 -62.78 -13.36
CA GLU A 698 3.07 -63.07 -14.36
C GLU A 698 4.50 -62.94 -13.80
N LEU A 699 4.68 -62.16 -12.72
CA LEU A 699 5.97 -61.95 -12.05
C LEU A 699 6.15 -62.80 -10.80
N ALA A 700 5.07 -63.20 -10.15
CA ALA A 700 5.08 -63.93 -8.89
C ALA A 700 5.73 -65.33 -9.04
N ALA A 701 6.67 -65.65 -8.14
CA ALA A 701 7.27 -66.98 -8.11
C ALA A 701 6.22 -68.04 -7.70
N PRO A 702 6.29 -69.29 -8.22
CA PRO A 702 5.32 -70.33 -7.87
C PRO A 702 5.25 -70.60 -6.37
N GLY A 703 4.08 -70.31 -5.77
CA GLY A 703 3.82 -70.47 -4.34
C GLY A 703 3.99 -69.20 -3.50
N THR A 704 4.42 -68.08 -4.09
CA THR A 704 4.31 -66.75 -3.47
C THR A 704 2.82 -66.39 -3.29
N ARG A 705 2.50 -65.75 -2.16
CA ARG A 705 1.20 -65.11 -1.90
C ARG A 705 1.40 -63.61 -1.81
N ALA A 706 0.45 -62.83 -2.32
CA ALA A 706 0.49 -61.38 -2.17
C ALA A 706 0.32 -60.99 -0.68
N SER A 707 -0.50 -61.71 0.08
CA SER A 707 -0.70 -61.47 1.53
C SER A 707 0.54 -61.61 2.42
N ASP A 708 1.66 -62.16 1.91
CA ASP A 708 2.97 -62.16 2.59
C ASP A 708 3.75 -60.84 2.41
N TYR A 709 3.27 -59.95 1.52
CA TYR A 709 3.92 -58.69 1.13
C TYR A 709 3.00 -57.47 1.23
N ILE A 710 1.69 -57.65 1.07
CA ILE A 710 0.67 -56.60 1.17
C ILE A 710 -0.43 -56.93 2.20
N ASP A 711 -1.09 -55.88 2.69
CA ASP A 711 -2.39 -56.01 3.35
C ASP A 711 -3.53 -55.90 2.35
N VAL A 712 -4.03 -57.07 1.95
CA VAL A 712 -5.00 -57.26 0.87
C VAL A 712 -6.28 -56.44 1.07
N ASP A 713 -6.72 -56.25 2.31
CA ASP A 713 -7.96 -55.52 2.60
C ASP A 713 -7.77 -54.00 2.41
N SER A 714 -6.67 -53.41 2.91
CA SER A 714 -6.36 -52.00 2.66
C SER A 714 -6.23 -51.67 1.16
N PHE A 715 -5.64 -52.60 0.39
CA PHE A 715 -5.52 -52.50 -1.06
C PHE A 715 -6.89 -52.58 -1.76
N ALA A 716 -7.75 -53.53 -1.36
CA ALA A 716 -9.09 -53.66 -1.89
C ALA A 716 -9.96 -52.43 -1.57
N GLN A 717 -9.92 -51.91 -0.33
CA GLN A 717 -10.67 -50.71 0.08
C GLN A 717 -10.21 -49.47 -0.71
N THR A 718 -8.89 -49.23 -0.77
CA THR A 718 -8.32 -48.08 -1.50
C THR A 718 -8.67 -48.14 -3.00
N TYR A 719 -8.61 -49.32 -3.60
CA TYR A 719 -9.07 -49.55 -4.98
C TYR A 719 -10.57 -49.28 -5.13
N MET A 720 -11.41 -49.77 -4.21
CA MET A 720 -12.85 -49.56 -4.28
C MET A 720 -13.24 -48.07 -4.22
N VAL A 721 -12.59 -47.26 -3.38
CA VAL A 721 -12.82 -45.80 -3.30
C VAL A 721 -12.46 -45.11 -4.60
N ASN A 722 -11.23 -45.29 -5.09
CA ASN A 722 -10.76 -44.63 -6.31
C ASN A 722 -11.49 -45.13 -7.56
N GLN A 723 -11.86 -46.41 -7.59
CA GLN A 723 -12.64 -46.97 -8.68
C GLN A 723 -14.11 -46.54 -8.60
N PHE A 724 -14.67 -46.28 -7.42
CA PHE A 724 -16.00 -45.67 -7.28
C PHE A 724 -15.99 -44.25 -7.85
N SER A 725 -15.13 -43.38 -7.33
CA SER A 725 -15.04 -41.95 -7.71
C SER A 725 -14.46 -41.70 -9.11
N LYS A 726 -13.85 -42.72 -9.74
CA LYS A 726 -13.02 -42.58 -10.94
C LYS A 726 -11.94 -41.50 -10.77
N ASN A 727 -11.26 -41.49 -9.63
CA ASN A 727 -10.16 -40.56 -9.36
C ASN A 727 -8.95 -40.89 -10.23
N ILE A 728 -8.82 -40.23 -11.38
CA ILE A 728 -7.72 -40.51 -12.31
C ILE A 728 -6.35 -40.13 -11.75
N ASP A 729 -6.22 -39.11 -10.90
CA ASP A 729 -4.90 -38.67 -10.42
C ASP A 729 -4.18 -39.77 -9.63
N TRP A 730 -4.94 -40.64 -8.96
CA TRP A 730 -4.46 -41.80 -8.19
C TRP A 730 -3.51 -42.75 -8.96
N HIS A 731 -3.56 -42.80 -10.30
CA HIS A 731 -2.61 -43.61 -11.08
C HIS A 731 -1.27 -42.91 -11.36
N ALA A 732 -1.09 -41.65 -10.94
CA ALA A 732 0.05 -40.80 -11.26
C ALA A 732 0.64 -40.01 -10.07
N SER A 733 -0.20 -39.54 -9.14
CA SER A 733 0.14 -38.88 -7.88
C SER A 733 -0.89 -39.27 -6.79
N SER A 734 -0.74 -38.80 -5.55
CA SER A 734 -1.80 -38.88 -4.52
C SER A 734 -2.23 -40.31 -4.12
N ALA A 735 -1.46 -41.32 -4.54
CA ALA A 735 -1.62 -42.72 -4.18
C ALA A 735 -0.65 -43.06 -3.04
N TYR A 736 -1.15 -43.05 -1.81
CA TYR A 736 -0.35 -43.34 -0.62
C TYR A 736 -0.30 -44.82 -0.27
N TYR A 737 0.82 -45.23 0.32
CA TYR A 737 1.08 -46.56 0.87
C TYR A 737 1.93 -46.42 2.14
N TYR A 738 1.88 -47.39 3.06
CA TYR A 738 2.74 -47.37 4.24
C TYR A 738 3.25 -48.75 4.64
N LEU A 739 4.36 -48.77 5.39
CA LEU A 739 4.98 -49.99 5.94
C LEU A 739 5.14 -49.85 7.46
N PRO A 740 4.34 -50.55 8.28
CA PRO A 740 4.53 -50.63 9.72
C PRO A 740 5.86 -51.32 10.09
N ALA A 741 6.45 -50.97 11.23
CA ALA A 741 7.63 -51.64 11.74
C ALA A 741 7.28 -52.99 12.39
N GLN A 742 8.25 -53.90 12.54
CA GLN A 742 7.98 -55.21 13.17
C GLN A 742 7.42 -55.10 14.59
N GLY A 743 7.76 -54.03 15.31
CA GLY A 743 7.21 -53.73 16.64
C GLY A 743 5.73 -53.34 16.66
N ASP A 744 5.13 -52.95 15.52
CA ASP A 744 3.73 -52.54 15.42
C ASP A 744 2.76 -53.73 15.48
N ALA A 745 3.22 -54.96 15.23
CA ALA A 745 2.41 -56.16 15.38
C ALA A 745 1.93 -56.39 16.82
N GLU A 746 2.79 -56.15 17.82
CA GLU A 746 2.42 -56.28 19.24
C GLU A 746 1.73 -55.02 19.79
N LYS A 747 2.10 -53.83 19.29
CA LYS A 747 1.58 -52.54 19.79
C LYS A 747 0.23 -52.16 19.20
N ARG A 748 0.01 -52.43 17.91
CA ARG A 748 -1.08 -51.90 17.07
C ARG A 748 -1.84 -52.98 16.29
N GLY A 749 -1.34 -54.22 16.27
CA GLY A 749 -1.93 -55.33 15.51
C GLY A 749 -1.64 -55.29 14.01
N LEU A 750 -0.71 -54.45 13.56
CA LEU A 750 -0.34 -54.26 12.16
C LEU A 750 0.78 -55.23 11.74
N ARG A 751 0.70 -55.79 10.54
CA ARG A 751 1.72 -56.71 10.01
C ARG A 751 2.84 -55.92 9.34
N ASP A 752 4.05 -56.48 9.25
CA ASP A 752 5.21 -55.88 8.55
C ASP A 752 5.13 -56.03 7.02
N VAL A 753 3.97 -55.66 6.47
CA VAL A 753 3.61 -55.70 5.04
C VAL A 753 3.25 -54.29 4.55
N ILE A 754 3.24 -54.08 3.23
CA ILE A 754 2.78 -52.81 2.67
C ILE A 754 1.26 -52.71 2.80
N TYR A 755 0.76 -51.60 3.31
CA TYR A 755 -0.66 -51.23 3.30
C TYR A 755 -0.89 -50.15 2.24
N ALA A 756 -2.09 -50.09 1.67
CA ALA A 756 -2.51 -48.98 0.81
C ALA A 756 -3.33 -47.96 1.60
N GLY A 757 -3.29 -46.71 1.14
CA GLY A 757 -3.88 -45.56 1.81
C GLY A 757 -2.84 -44.75 2.60
N PRO A 758 -3.23 -43.60 3.19
CA PRO A 758 -4.57 -43.01 3.18
C PRO A 758 -5.04 -42.63 1.77
N VAL A 759 -6.36 -42.54 1.56
CA VAL A 759 -6.89 -41.96 0.31
C VAL A 759 -6.72 -40.44 0.33
N TRP A 760 -6.42 -39.83 -0.82
CA TRP A 760 -6.15 -38.40 -0.93
C TRP A 760 -6.56 -37.83 -2.30
N ASP A 761 -6.80 -36.52 -2.38
CA ASP A 761 -6.99 -35.72 -3.62
C ASP A 761 -8.10 -36.22 -4.56
N PHE A 762 -9.35 -35.88 -4.25
CA PHE A 762 -10.54 -36.21 -5.05
C PHE A 762 -11.27 -34.98 -5.62
N ASP A 763 -10.72 -33.77 -5.48
CA ASP A 763 -11.34 -32.54 -5.98
C ASP A 763 -11.57 -32.56 -7.50
N THR A 764 -10.73 -33.25 -8.27
CA THR A 764 -10.91 -33.47 -9.72
C THR A 764 -11.66 -34.77 -10.10
N ALA A 765 -12.15 -35.55 -9.13
CA ALA A 765 -12.83 -36.83 -9.36
C ALA A 765 -14.34 -36.67 -9.65
N PHE A 766 -15.08 -37.78 -9.72
CA PHE A 766 -16.53 -37.80 -9.97
C PHE A 766 -16.92 -37.15 -11.31
N GLY A 767 -16.22 -37.56 -12.36
CA GLY A 767 -16.59 -37.31 -13.75
C GLY A 767 -16.24 -35.95 -14.33
N ILE A 768 -15.47 -35.10 -13.63
CA ILE A 768 -15.15 -33.75 -14.13
C ILE A 768 -13.87 -33.63 -14.96
N ARG A 769 -13.09 -34.69 -15.16
CA ARG A 769 -11.87 -34.64 -16.00
C ARG A 769 -12.20 -34.44 -17.49
N SER A 770 -11.32 -33.74 -18.20
CA SER A 770 -11.49 -33.36 -19.61
C SER A 770 -10.27 -33.70 -20.50
N GLU A 771 -9.33 -34.52 -20.02
CA GLU A 771 -8.00 -34.77 -20.62
C GLU A 771 -8.00 -35.49 -21.97
N THR A 772 -9.15 -35.94 -22.46
CA THR A 772 -9.30 -36.57 -23.79
C THR A 772 -10.27 -35.77 -24.66
N ALA A 773 -10.08 -35.85 -25.99
CA ALA A 773 -10.91 -35.14 -26.96
C ALA A 773 -12.41 -35.51 -26.91
N ASP A 774 -12.74 -36.66 -26.31
CA ASP A 774 -14.10 -37.09 -26.01
C ASP A 774 -14.33 -37.06 -24.49
N ALA A 775 -14.52 -35.86 -23.92
CA ALA A 775 -14.88 -35.67 -22.51
C ALA A 775 -16.16 -36.43 -22.06
N ALA A 776 -16.91 -37.02 -22.99
CA ALA A 776 -17.99 -37.97 -22.72
C ALA A 776 -17.51 -39.25 -22.00
N GLU A 777 -16.26 -39.69 -22.22
CA GLU A 777 -15.69 -40.91 -21.61
C GLU A 777 -15.48 -40.76 -20.09
N TRP A 778 -14.97 -39.59 -19.65
CA TRP A 778 -14.77 -39.29 -18.23
C TRP A 778 -16.08 -39.09 -17.47
N ARG A 779 -17.09 -38.52 -18.16
CA ARG A 779 -18.43 -38.33 -17.61
C ARG A 779 -19.23 -39.63 -17.55
N ASP A 780 -18.81 -40.69 -18.24
CA ASP A 780 -19.48 -42.00 -18.17
C ASP A 780 -19.35 -42.59 -16.76
N THR A 781 -20.48 -43.04 -16.22
CA THR A 781 -20.56 -43.72 -14.92
C THR A 781 -20.41 -45.23 -15.06
N ALA A 782 -20.38 -45.77 -16.27
CA ALA A 782 -20.11 -47.18 -16.56
C ALA A 782 -18.61 -47.48 -16.70
N GLY A 783 -18.28 -48.78 -16.69
CA GLY A 783 -16.92 -49.31 -16.84
C GLY A 783 -16.08 -49.22 -15.56
N LEU A 784 -15.08 -50.10 -15.44
CA LEU A 784 -13.95 -49.87 -14.55
C LEU A 784 -12.90 -49.02 -15.28
N LEU A 785 -12.10 -48.28 -14.51
CA LEU A 785 -11.09 -47.35 -15.03
C LEU A 785 -9.69 -47.97 -15.01
N PHE A 786 -9.42 -48.85 -14.04
CA PHE A 786 -8.06 -49.32 -13.75
C PHE A 786 -7.81 -50.80 -14.13
N GLU A 787 -8.70 -51.47 -14.86
CA GLU A 787 -8.61 -52.92 -15.18
C GLU A 787 -7.29 -53.38 -15.81
N ASP A 788 -6.65 -52.52 -16.62
CA ASP A 788 -5.42 -52.83 -17.37
C ASP A 788 -4.26 -51.85 -17.09
N ASP A 789 -4.35 -51.02 -16.04
CA ASP A 789 -3.30 -50.05 -15.74
C ASP A 789 -2.13 -50.66 -14.93
N HIS A 790 -0.97 -50.75 -15.59
CA HIS A 790 0.32 -51.13 -14.98
C HIS A 790 0.73 -50.32 -13.73
N ARG A 791 0.22 -49.10 -13.54
CA ARG A 791 0.54 -48.27 -12.37
C ARG A 791 -0.31 -48.63 -11.16
N VAL A 792 -1.51 -49.16 -11.38
CA VAL A 792 -2.31 -49.81 -10.33
C VAL A 792 -1.91 -51.29 -10.31
N TRP A 793 -0.65 -51.52 -9.97
CA TRP A 793 0.14 -52.75 -10.14
C TRP A 793 -0.43 -54.03 -9.48
N PHE A 794 -1.53 -53.91 -8.73
CA PHE A 794 -2.18 -54.98 -7.99
C PHE A 794 -3.60 -55.32 -8.49
N VAL A 795 -4.18 -54.66 -9.50
CA VAL A 795 -5.57 -54.97 -9.95
C VAL A 795 -5.74 -56.41 -10.42
N LYS A 796 -4.67 -57.03 -10.90
CA LYS A 796 -4.64 -58.42 -11.37
C LYS A 796 -4.30 -59.42 -10.27
N CYS A 797 -4.13 -58.97 -9.03
CA CYS A 797 -3.85 -59.81 -7.88
C CYS A 797 -5.12 -60.60 -7.49
N PRO A 798 -5.12 -61.95 -7.56
CA PRO A 798 -6.30 -62.75 -7.24
C PRO A 798 -6.75 -62.62 -5.78
N GLU A 799 -5.84 -62.31 -4.86
CA GLU A 799 -6.16 -62.08 -3.46
C GLU A 799 -6.92 -60.74 -3.28
N VAL A 800 -6.49 -59.67 -3.98
CA VAL A 800 -7.18 -58.38 -3.94
C VAL A 800 -8.54 -58.46 -4.63
N GLU A 801 -8.65 -59.14 -5.78
CA GLU A 801 -9.94 -59.37 -6.47
C GLU A 801 -10.96 -60.08 -5.54
N GLN A 802 -10.51 -61.11 -4.81
CA GLN A 802 -11.33 -61.80 -3.81
C GLN A 802 -11.72 -60.91 -2.63
N ALA A 803 -10.82 -60.04 -2.17
CA ALA A 803 -11.13 -59.08 -1.10
C ALA A 803 -12.11 -57.99 -1.56
N VAL A 804 -11.98 -57.46 -2.78
CA VAL A 804 -12.95 -56.53 -3.38
C VAL A 804 -14.34 -57.17 -3.45
N ALA A 805 -14.45 -58.39 -3.98
CA ALA A 805 -15.72 -59.10 -4.05
C ALA A 805 -16.33 -59.36 -2.65
N ARG A 806 -15.48 -59.67 -1.65
CA ARG A 806 -15.91 -59.86 -0.26
C ARG A 806 -16.41 -58.56 0.38
N ILE A 807 -15.64 -57.48 0.30
CA ILE A 807 -15.97 -56.18 0.90
C ILE A 807 -17.21 -55.59 0.22
N ALA A 808 -17.35 -55.75 -1.09
CA ALA A 808 -18.55 -55.37 -1.81
C ALA A 808 -19.78 -56.14 -1.32
N ALA A 809 -19.72 -57.47 -1.18
CA ALA A 809 -20.84 -58.25 -0.63
C ALA A 809 -21.15 -57.96 0.85
N GLU A 810 -20.15 -57.53 1.64
CA GLU A 810 -20.30 -57.15 3.05
C GLU A 810 -20.88 -55.73 3.24
N ARG A 811 -20.58 -54.78 2.33
CA ARG A 811 -20.84 -53.34 2.54
C ARG A 811 -21.47 -52.61 1.34
N GLY A 812 -21.19 -53.03 0.11
CA GLY A 812 -21.49 -52.33 -1.15
C GLY A 812 -22.91 -51.80 -1.27
N ASN A 813 -23.91 -52.68 -1.20
CA ASN A 813 -25.34 -52.31 -1.25
C ASN A 813 -25.75 -51.21 -0.24
N ALA A 814 -25.21 -51.22 0.98
CA ALA A 814 -25.58 -50.23 2.01
C ALA A 814 -24.96 -48.85 1.74
N LEU A 815 -23.69 -48.84 1.32
CA LEU A 815 -22.94 -47.62 0.99
C LEU A 815 -23.48 -46.96 -0.28
N ALA A 816 -23.75 -47.75 -1.32
CA ALA A 816 -24.35 -47.31 -2.58
C ALA A 816 -25.72 -46.65 -2.37
N ALA A 817 -26.53 -47.19 -1.45
CA ALA A 817 -27.83 -46.61 -1.11
C ALA A 817 -27.71 -45.33 -0.26
N ALA A 818 -26.77 -45.25 0.67
CA ALA A 818 -26.58 -44.07 1.53
C ALA A 818 -26.08 -42.85 0.74
N LEU A 819 -25.06 -43.03 -0.11
CA LEU A 819 -24.49 -41.95 -0.93
C LEU A 819 -25.41 -41.49 -2.07
N GLY A 820 -26.33 -42.36 -2.52
CA GLY A 820 -27.24 -42.10 -3.65
C GLY A 820 -28.68 -41.74 -3.28
N SER A 821 -29.04 -41.57 -2.00
CA SER A 821 -30.42 -41.26 -1.58
C SER A 821 -30.52 -40.01 -0.70
N ALA A 822 -31.65 -39.31 -0.79
CA ALA A 822 -31.90 -38.09 -0.03
C ALA A 822 -31.99 -38.32 1.49
N ASP A 823 -32.48 -39.48 1.92
CA ASP A 823 -32.80 -39.81 3.32
C ASP A 823 -31.66 -40.54 4.08
N GLY A 824 -30.42 -40.45 3.59
CA GLY A 824 -29.26 -41.37 3.74
C GLY A 824 -28.76 -41.85 5.13
N THR A 825 -29.48 -41.61 6.23
CA THR A 825 -29.09 -41.98 7.61
C THR A 825 -29.06 -43.48 7.94
N SER A 826 -29.31 -44.37 6.98
CA SER A 826 -29.42 -45.83 7.23
C SER A 826 -28.11 -46.58 7.44
N ALA A 827 -26.95 -45.95 7.15
CA ALA A 827 -25.63 -46.58 7.21
C ALA A 827 -24.53 -45.77 7.95
N GLY A 828 -24.89 -44.65 8.59
CA GLY A 828 -23.92 -43.82 9.34
C GLY A 828 -23.04 -42.90 8.48
N ILE A 829 -23.48 -42.58 7.25
CA ILE A 829 -22.80 -41.68 6.30
C ILE A 829 -23.77 -40.56 5.91
N ARG A 830 -23.25 -39.37 5.58
CA ARG A 830 -24.04 -38.27 5.03
C ARG A 830 -24.28 -38.45 3.53
N SER A 831 -25.47 -38.13 3.04
CA SER A 831 -25.71 -38.03 1.59
C SER A 831 -25.15 -36.72 1.02
N VAL A 832 -24.89 -36.67 -0.29
CA VAL A 832 -24.43 -35.44 -0.98
C VAL A 832 -25.38 -34.27 -0.72
N ALA A 833 -26.69 -34.53 -0.67
CA ALA A 833 -27.70 -33.51 -0.38
C ALA A 833 -27.63 -32.97 1.06
N GLN A 834 -27.28 -33.82 2.04
CA GLN A 834 -27.08 -33.36 3.42
C GLN A 834 -25.83 -32.49 3.55
N MET A 835 -24.73 -32.89 2.91
CA MET A 835 -23.49 -32.10 2.92
C MET A 835 -23.65 -30.76 2.16
N ALA A 836 -24.42 -30.74 1.07
CA ALA A 836 -24.71 -29.50 0.33
C ALA A 836 -25.57 -28.51 1.13
N ALA A 837 -26.58 -29.01 1.87
CA ALA A 837 -27.40 -28.18 2.75
C ALA A 837 -26.61 -27.62 3.95
N GLU A 838 -25.59 -28.35 4.42
CA GLU A 838 -24.63 -27.86 5.43
C GLU A 838 -23.82 -26.66 4.91
N LEU A 839 -23.52 -26.63 3.60
CA LEU A 839 -22.65 -25.65 2.94
C LEU A 839 -23.38 -24.45 2.29
N GLU A 840 -24.68 -24.55 1.99
CA GLU A 840 -25.44 -23.61 1.13
C GLU A 840 -25.15 -22.12 1.40
N ALA A 841 -25.22 -21.67 2.65
CA ALA A 841 -24.96 -20.28 3.02
C ALA A 841 -23.48 -19.87 2.95
N SER A 842 -22.55 -20.81 3.21
CA SER A 842 -21.10 -20.58 3.09
C SER A 842 -20.66 -20.48 1.63
N GLU A 843 -21.22 -21.31 0.75
CA GLU A 843 -20.94 -21.26 -0.69
C GLU A 843 -21.56 -20.04 -1.38
N ALA A 844 -22.72 -19.56 -0.92
CA ALA A 844 -23.24 -18.26 -1.36
C ALA A 844 -22.25 -17.12 -1.08
N MET A 845 -21.56 -17.15 0.06
CA MET A 845 -20.47 -16.21 0.37
C MET A 845 -19.18 -16.49 -0.41
N ASP A 846 -18.85 -17.77 -0.65
CA ASP A 846 -17.66 -18.18 -1.42
C ASP A 846 -17.76 -17.75 -2.90
N GLU A 847 -18.92 -17.94 -3.53
CA GLU A 847 -19.17 -17.60 -4.93
C GLU A 847 -19.08 -16.09 -5.16
N VAL A 848 -19.61 -15.26 -4.24
CA VAL A 848 -19.51 -13.79 -4.32
C VAL A 848 -18.07 -13.30 -4.24
N LEU A 849 -17.19 -13.98 -3.50
CA LEU A 849 -15.78 -13.59 -3.34
C LEU A 849 -14.85 -14.17 -4.42
N TRP A 850 -15.05 -15.44 -4.81
CA TRP A 850 -14.13 -16.20 -5.66
C TRP A 850 -14.71 -16.61 -7.01
N GLY A 851 -16.02 -16.81 -7.07
CA GLY A 851 -16.69 -17.53 -8.16
C GLY A 851 -16.19 -18.97 -8.28
N TYR A 852 -16.37 -19.53 -9.48
CA TYR A 852 -15.85 -20.85 -9.84
C TYR A 852 -14.52 -20.73 -10.57
N GLU A 853 -13.53 -21.53 -10.15
CA GLU A 853 -12.27 -21.75 -10.87
C GLU A 853 -12.27 -23.13 -11.51
N VAL A 854 -11.62 -23.25 -12.66
CA VAL A 854 -11.47 -24.50 -13.40
C VAL A 854 -10.02 -24.67 -13.83
N PHE A 855 -9.43 -25.84 -13.58
CA PHE A 855 -8.11 -26.18 -14.10
C PHE A 855 -8.23 -26.73 -15.54
N GLU A 856 -7.19 -26.58 -16.36
CA GLU A 856 -7.25 -26.89 -17.81
C GLU A 856 -7.68 -28.33 -18.14
N ASN A 857 -7.54 -29.26 -17.19
CA ASN A 857 -7.87 -30.67 -17.30
C ASN A 857 -9.23 -31.06 -16.67
N CYS A 858 -10.04 -30.07 -16.29
CA CYS A 858 -11.42 -30.25 -15.83
C CYS A 858 -12.45 -29.72 -16.84
N ILE A 859 -13.72 -30.10 -16.69
CA ILE A 859 -14.84 -29.52 -17.44
C ILE A 859 -15.21 -28.15 -16.86
N GLU A 860 -15.72 -27.26 -17.72
CA GLU A 860 -16.32 -26.00 -17.29
C GLU A 860 -17.43 -26.26 -16.24
N PRO A 861 -17.48 -25.47 -15.15
CA PRO A 861 -18.49 -25.61 -14.12
C PRO A 861 -19.88 -25.21 -14.60
N TYR A 862 -20.90 -25.68 -13.89
CA TYR A 862 -22.27 -25.22 -14.09
C TYR A 862 -22.48 -23.81 -13.52
N GLN A 863 -23.60 -23.15 -13.86
CA GLN A 863 -23.76 -21.72 -13.60
C GLN A 863 -24.00 -21.39 -12.13
N THR A 864 -24.52 -22.33 -11.34
CA THR A 864 -24.81 -22.13 -9.92
C THR A 864 -24.33 -23.30 -9.07
N TYR A 865 -24.24 -23.08 -7.76
CA TYR A 865 -23.84 -24.12 -6.80
C TYR A 865 -24.76 -25.36 -6.89
N GLU A 866 -26.08 -25.15 -6.96
CA GLU A 866 -27.07 -26.22 -7.00
C GLU A 866 -26.97 -27.06 -8.26
N GLU A 867 -26.62 -26.48 -9.41
CA GLU A 867 -26.38 -27.23 -10.64
C GLU A 867 -25.12 -28.12 -10.52
N ASN A 868 -24.05 -27.61 -9.90
CA ASN A 868 -22.81 -28.36 -9.66
C ASN A 868 -23.01 -29.51 -8.64
N VAL A 869 -23.71 -29.24 -7.53
CA VAL A 869 -24.13 -30.25 -6.53
C VAL A 869 -25.04 -31.30 -7.15
N ARG A 870 -25.99 -30.89 -7.99
CA ARG A 870 -26.88 -31.81 -8.70
C ARG A 870 -26.11 -32.70 -9.65
N TYR A 871 -25.14 -32.17 -10.40
CA TYR A 871 -24.29 -32.98 -11.26
C TYR A 871 -23.53 -34.06 -10.46
N LEU A 872 -22.94 -33.70 -9.31
CA LEU A 872 -22.28 -34.66 -8.43
C LEU A 872 -23.27 -35.74 -7.93
N SER A 873 -24.45 -35.31 -7.47
CA SER A 873 -25.50 -36.20 -6.95
C SER A 873 -26.00 -37.20 -8.00
N ASP A 874 -26.34 -36.71 -9.20
CA ASP A 874 -26.80 -37.54 -10.32
C ASP A 874 -25.69 -38.52 -10.78
N TRP A 875 -24.42 -38.09 -10.79
CA TRP A 875 -23.28 -38.93 -11.13
C TRP A 875 -23.03 -40.04 -10.09
N VAL A 876 -23.01 -39.70 -8.80
CA VAL A 876 -22.83 -40.64 -7.69
C VAL A 876 -23.94 -41.70 -7.68
N ALA A 877 -25.20 -41.30 -7.83
CA ALA A 877 -26.33 -42.23 -7.88
C ALA A 877 -26.28 -43.18 -9.09
N ALA A 878 -25.91 -42.68 -10.28
CA ALA A 878 -25.74 -43.50 -11.46
C ALA A 878 -24.54 -44.47 -11.34
N ARG A 879 -23.42 -44.00 -10.79
CA ARG A 879 -22.21 -44.82 -10.55
C ARG A 879 -22.47 -45.94 -9.55
N ALA A 880 -23.14 -45.64 -8.43
CA ALA A 880 -23.58 -46.60 -7.44
C ALA A 880 -24.51 -47.67 -8.06
N SER A 881 -25.47 -47.25 -8.88
CA SER A 881 -26.39 -48.15 -9.60
C SER A 881 -25.68 -49.07 -10.59
N TRP A 882 -24.67 -48.56 -11.30
CA TRP A 882 -23.87 -49.36 -12.23
C TRP A 882 -23.02 -50.40 -11.50
N LEU A 883 -22.33 -50.02 -10.43
CA LEU A 883 -21.49 -50.92 -9.62
C LEU A 883 -22.33 -52.06 -8.99
N ALA A 884 -23.46 -51.72 -8.36
CA ALA A 884 -24.38 -52.72 -7.80
C ALA A 884 -24.87 -53.73 -8.87
N SER A 885 -25.08 -53.27 -10.11
CA SER A 885 -25.50 -54.12 -11.23
C SER A 885 -24.38 -55.01 -11.81
N ASN A 886 -23.12 -54.74 -11.48
CA ASN A 886 -21.92 -55.43 -12.01
C ASN A 886 -21.12 -56.14 -10.91
N GLY A 887 -21.81 -56.68 -9.90
CA GLY A 887 -21.21 -57.55 -8.88
C GLY A 887 -20.57 -56.83 -7.69
N TRP A 888 -20.75 -55.52 -7.55
CA TRP A 888 -20.36 -54.76 -6.36
C TRP A 888 -21.56 -54.49 -5.43
N SER A 889 -22.51 -55.44 -5.37
CA SER A 889 -23.73 -55.39 -4.54
C SER A 889 -23.57 -56.15 -3.22
#